data_AF-A0A2V7W044-F1
#
_entry.id   AF-A0A2V7W044-F1
#
_cell.length_a   1.000
_cell.length_b   1.000
_cell.length_c   1.000
_cell.angle_alpha   90.00
_cell.angle_beta   90.00
_cell.angle_gamma   90.00
#
_symmetry.space_group_name_H-M   'P 1'
#
loop_
_entity.id
_entity.type
_entity.pdbx_description
1 polymer ?
#
loop_
_entity_poly.entity_id
_entity_poly.type
_entity_poly.pdbx_seq_one_letter_code
_entity_poly.pdbx_strand_id
1 'polypeptide(L)'
;MRTLLIILLATPAFAVERRPLRAPDSRETSAAEAAAAPQTPFRIDAAAMRAGDVVLLPLIWEFRATPPVAMSTVLPTHRIPPEWTGDGWFSLTLDVPNEIVTLPLALDIRTLGTADLYLDGDRLGVRAHEEAPVQLRFERAGRHELAVHYTNPLYERLSRVGWHSGFVTRIGLADSVHRVNIAANRQASFPVWFFTAVFLSFGLLHFCHWVFQRDAIDHLWFAGLCFTNALLAFFLFYKPLTTNPRFMLVSEPAMNIGGLLFGLFGVRFVYGLFPWRHAKRVLRVMVVIALPIAVWTMFDTYRALPFVFVFMLLSCVELGRVVLTAWSKGAQLIGVGVLTLALAFTLALLRNLGILAPKFLPGGNYIAFTSMVVLIATMSLYLSREFARAQQQLMQRKLLEAEYQRKTSELEEARALQMSMLPREIPEHARLDIATWIATASEVGGDYYDFAVNEDALLLAIGDATGHGMRAGTMVTATKALFGGLSGENLARELTETSRALRRMNLRRVAMSLTLARFDHTQMLVAAAGMPPVYVCRADHKIECLDLPGSPLCTVDYPYRQIEVPLASGDFVVFMSDGLPELRNEDGEMVGYDRVLTQLERSAAKTARELIGELVAFSESWRGARPLDDDMTFVAVRVK
;
A
#
# COMPACT_ATOMS: atom_id res chain seq x y z
N MET A 1 -43.58 24.57 4.43
CA MET A 1 -42.59 23.75 3.68
C MET A 1 -42.87 23.62 2.18
N ARG A 2 -43.80 24.41 1.58
CA ARG A 2 -44.10 24.40 0.13
C ARG A 2 -43.92 25.76 -0.58
N THR A 3 -43.55 26.83 0.11
CA THR A 3 -43.52 28.20 -0.46
C THR A 3 -42.10 28.76 -0.66
N LEU A 4 -41.04 28.13 -0.13
CA LEU A 4 -39.67 28.64 -0.24
C LEU A 4 -38.89 28.17 -1.49
N LEU A 5 -39.53 27.42 -2.41
CA LEU A 5 -38.86 26.81 -3.58
C LEU A 5 -39.18 27.51 -4.91
N ILE A 6 -39.89 28.65 -4.90
CA ILE A 6 -40.42 29.26 -6.13
C ILE A 6 -39.55 30.40 -6.70
N ILE A 7 -38.63 30.99 -5.92
CA ILE A 7 -37.94 32.22 -6.37
C ILE A 7 -36.64 31.97 -7.18
N LEU A 8 -36.22 30.72 -7.40
CA LEU A 8 -34.97 30.44 -8.13
C LEU A 8 -35.07 29.57 -9.39
N LEU A 9 -36.26 29.06 -9.77
CA LEU A 9 -36.36 28.06 -10.87
C LEU A 9 -37.66 28.07 -11.71
N ALA A 10 -38.32 29.21 -11.98
CA ALA A 10 -39.49 29.20 -12.85
C ALA A 10 -39.55 30.37 -13.85
N THR A 11 -39.26 30.09 -15.13
CA THR A 11 -40.02 30.62 -16.29
C THR A 11 -39.93 29.63 -17.47
N PRO A 12 -41.04 29.38 -18.19
CA PRO A 12 -41.06 28.53 -19.37
C PRO A 12 -40.57 29.31 -20.61
N ALA A 13 -39.87 28.63 -21.52
CA ALA A 13 -39.41 29.20 -22.77
C ALA A 13 -40.58 29.42 -23.74
N PHE A 14 -40.78 30.66 -24.20
CA PHE A 14 -41.57 30.95 -25.41
C PHE A 14 -40.63 31.15 -26.60
N ALA A 15 -40.87 30.41 -27.69
CA ALA A 15 -40.19 30.57 -28.97
C ALA A 15 -40.78 31.75 -29.73
N VAL A 16 -39.93 32.61 -30.33
CA VAL A 16 -40.37 33.65 -31.28
C VAL A 16 -39.43 33.67 -32.50
N GLU A 17 -40.07 33.63 -33.68
CA GLU A 17 -39.51 33.65 -35.03
C GLU A 17 -38.60 34.85 -35.32
N ARG A 18 -37.55 34.62 -36.13
CA ARG A 18 -36.68 35.66 -36.68
C ARG A 18 -37.27 36.23 -37.98
N ARG A 19 -37.39 37.56 -38.07
CA ARG A 19 -37.36 38.29 -39.36
C ARG A 19 -36.29 39.38 -39.32
N PRO A 20 -35.55 39.63 -40.42
CA PRO A 20 -34.50 40.63 -40.46
C PRO A 20 -35.08 41.99 -40.87
N LEU A 21 -34.60 43.08 -40.27
CA LEU A 21 -34.80 44.43 -40.80
C LEU A 21 -33.45 45.16 -40.91
N ARG A 22 -33.31 45.84 -42.05
CA ARG A 22 -32.14 46.54 -42.60
C ARG A 22 -31.61 47.68 -41.71
N ALA A 23 -30.31 47.91 -41.83
CA ALA A 23 -29.57 49.06 -41.30
C ALA A 23 -29.91 50.36 -42.06
N PRO A 24 -29.66 51.53 -41.42
CA PRO A 24 -29.11 52.67 -42.14
C PRO A 24 -27.83 53.23 -41.51
N ASP A 25 -27.13 53.97 -42.36
CA ASP A 25 -25.76 54.46 -42.31
C ASP A 25 -25.42 55.58 -41.31
N SER A 26 -24.12 55.59 -41.00
CA SER A 26 -23.20 56.64 -40.52
C SER A 26 -23.70 58.03 -40.11
N ARG A 27 -23.32 58.44 -38.89
CA ARG A 27 -22.52 59.66 -38.60
C ARG A 27 -22.08 59.70 -37.13
N GLU A 28 -20.85 60.19 -36.94
CA GLU A 28 -20.17 60.41 -35.66
C GLU A 28 -21.06 61.08 -34.61
N THR A 29 -21.22 60.44 -33.45
CA THR A 29 -21.62 61.08 -32.19
C THR A 29 -21.08 60.27 -31.01
N SER A 30 -20.55 61.01 -30.05
CA SER A 30 -19.87 60.58 -28.83
C SER A 30 -20.63 59.52 -28.02
N ALA A 31 -19.87 58.61 -27.40
CA ALA A 31 -20.29 57.45 -26.60
C ALA A 31 -21.01 57.77 -25.26
N ALA A 32 -21.73 58.90 -25.16
CA ALA A 32 -22.39 59.35 -23.93
C ALA A 32 -23.92 59.28 -23.93
N GLU A 33 -24.58 58.86 -25.02
CA GLU A 33 -26.06 58.79 -25.09
C GLU A 33 -26.57 57.38 -25.45
N ALA A 34 -26.40 56.43 -24.53
CA ALA A 34 -27.05 55.13 -24.63
C ALA A 34 -27.87 54.82 -23.36
N ALA A 35 -28.95 55.57 -23.13
CA ALA A 35 -30.25 55.09 -22.60
C ALA A 35 -31.19 56.25 -22.19
N ALA A 36 -31.67 57.04 -23.15
CA ALA A 36 -32.81 57.93 -22.92
C ALA A 36 -34.02 57.44 -23.73
N ALA A 37 -34.87 56.60 -23.12
CA ALA A 37 -36.27 56.36 -23.51
C ALA A 37 -37.05 55.77 -22.31
N PRO A 38 -38.34 56.13 -22.11
CA PRO A 38 -39.02 56.00 -20.82
C PRO A 38 -39.30 54.53 -20.49
N GLN A 39 -38.58 54.00 -19.50
CA GLN A 39 -38.97 52.75 -18.87
C GLN A 39 -40.28 52.98 -18.11
N THR A 40 -41.25 52.08 -18.29
CA THR A 40 -42.45 52.07 -17.45
C THR A 40 -41.98 52.00 -15.99
N PRO A 41 -42.48 52.87 -15.08
CA PRO A 41 -42.04 52.87 -13.69
C PRO A 41 -42.19 51.47 -13.08
N PHE A 42 -41.13 50.96 -12.45
CA PHE A 42 -41.19 49.69 -11.76
C PHE A 42 -42.01 49.86 -10.48
N ARG A 43 -43.24 49.33 -10.50
CA ARG A 43 -44.14 49.41 -9.35
C ARG A 43 -43.72 48.39 -8.29
N ILE A 44 -43.42 48.88 -7.09
CA ILE A 44 -43.09 48.01 -5.96
C ILE A 44 -44.38 47.37 -5.44
N ASP A 45 -44.40 46.04 -5.34
CA ASP A 45 -45.53 45.30 -4.79
C ASP A 45 -45.60 45.47 -3.26
N ALA A 46 -46.54 46.30 -2.79
CA ALA A 46 -46.76 46.55 -1.37
C ALA A 46 -47.21 45.30 -0.59
N ALA A 47 -47.93 44.38 -1.24
CA ALA A 47 -48.39 43.15 -0.59
C ALA A 47 -47.20 42.19 -0.38
N ALA A 48 -46.33 42.06 -1.37
CA ALA A 48 -45.08 41.29 -1.26
C ALA A 48 -44.17 41.88 -0.16
N MET A 49 -43.99 43.20 -0.13
CA MET A 49 -43.20 43.87 0.93
C MET A 49 -43.74 43.59 2.33
N ARG A 50 -45.07 43.67 2.53
CA ARG A 50 -45.72 43.39 3.84
C ARG A 50 -45.71 41.92 4.22
N ALA A 51 -45.73 41.02 3.24
CA ALA A 51 -45.51 39.59 3.45
C ALA A 51 -44.06 39.26 3.86
N GLY A 52 -43.16 40.26 3.79
CA GLY A 52 -41.75 40.12 4.12
C GLY A 52 -40.91 39.59 2.97
N ASP A 53 -41.41 39.63 1.74
CA ASP A 53 -40.64 39.25 0.56
C ASP A 53 -39.55 40.27 0.26
N VAL A 54 -38.46 39.78 -0.32
CA VAL A 54 -37.37 40.61 -0.85
C VAL A 54 -37.53 40.64 -2.36
N VAL A 55 -37.78 41.82 -2.92
CA VAL A 55 -38.02 42.02 -4.34
C VAL A 55 -36.72 42.37 -5.03
N LEU A 56 -36.44 41.66 -6.12
CA LEU A 56 -35.34 41.97 -7.02
C LEU A 56 -35.75 43.19 -7.86
N LEU A 57 -34.95 44.25 -7.81
CA LEU A 57 -35.18 45.41 -8.66
C LEU A 57 -34.62 45.12 -10.06
N PRO A 58 -35.28 45.56 -11.15
CA PRO A 58 -34.77 45.43 -12.51
C PRO A 58 -33.66 46.46 -12.83
N LEU A 59 -32.87 46.83 -11.81
CA LEU A 59 -31.63 47.57 -11.93
C LEU A 59 -30.49 46.57 -11.70
N ILE A 60 -30.27 45.75 -12.73
CA ILE A 60 -29.35 44.62 -12.72
C ILE A 60 -28.39 44.78 -13.88
N TRP A 61 -27.10 44.72 -13.58
CA TRP A 61 -26.05 44.55 -14.57
C TRP A 61 -25.40 43.17 -14.35
N GLU A 62 -25.55 42.24 -15.32
CA GLU A 62 -25.41 40.81 -15.07
C GLU A 62 -23.96 40.30 -14.98
N PHE A 63 -23.76 39.43 -13.99
CA PHE A 63 -22.57 38.69 -13.64
C PHE A 63 -22.74 37.24 -14.15
N ARG A 64 -21.99 36.71 -15.15
CA ARG A 64 -22.10 35.27 -15.49
C ARG A 64 -20.90 34.56 -16.11
N ALA A 65 -20.65 33.36 -15.57
CA ALA A 65 -20.07 32.20 -16.20
C ALA A 65 -21.09 31.01 -16.09
N THR A 66 -21.63 30.50 -17.22
CA THR A 66 -22.58 29.33 -17.46
C THR A 66 -24.09 29.61 -17.76
N PRO A 67 -24.80 28.73 -18.54
CA PRO A 67 -25.65 29.06 -19.71
C PRO A 67 -27.06 29.64 -19.40
N PRO A 68 -27.79 30.19 -20.40
CA PRO A 68 -28.70 31.31 -20.20
C PRO A 68 -30.01 30.87 -19.57
N VAL A 69 -30.40 31.53 -18.48
CA VAL A 69 -31.79 31.55 -18.01
C VAL A 69 -32.12 33.03 -17.90
N ALA A 70 -33.11 33.47 -18.68
CA ALA A 70 -33.49 34.86 -18.92
C ALA A 70 -33.85 35.62 -17.62
N MET A 71 -33.49 36.91 -17.48
CA MET A 71 -34.26 38.08 -17.95
C MET A 71 -33.58 39.45 -17.60
N SER A 72 -33.95 40.46 -18.42
CA SER A 72 -33.59 41.89 -18.58
C SER A 72 -33.72 42.81 -17.34
N THR A 73 -33.24 44.06 -17.24
CA THR A 73 -32.85 45.19 -18.16
C THR A 73 -31.68 45.95 -17.49
N VAL A 74 -30.56 46.38 -18.08
CA VAL A 74 -30.20 46.87 -19.42
C VAL A 74 -28.77 46.40 -19.74
N LEU A 75 -28.54 46.08 -21.02
CA LEU A 75 -27.38 45.42 -21.63
C LEU A 75 -27.33 43.90 -21.44
N PRO A 76 -27.94 43.11 -22.35
CA PRO A 76 -27.46 41.75 -22.53
C PRO A 76 -25.96 41.78 -22.88
N THR A 77 -25.20 40.75 -22.47
CA THR A 77 -23.74 40.65 -22.68
C THR A 77 -23.26 40.90 -24.11
N HIS A 78 -24.13 40.76 -25.11
CA HIS A 78 -23.86 41.05 -26.53
C HIS A 78 -24.09 42.51 -26.96
N ARG A 79 -24.45 43.41 -26.03
CA ARG A 79 -24.62 44.86 -26.28
C ARG A 79 -23.66 45.74 -25.49
N ILE A 80 -22.74 45.15 -24.72
CA ILE A 80 -21.69 45.94 -24.05
C ILE A 80 -20.91 46.66 -25.17
N PRO A 81 -20.83 48.00 -25.15
CA PRO A 81 -19.98 48.72 -26.10
C PRO A 81 -18.57 48.12 -26.04
N PRO A 82 -17.90 47.87 -27.18
CA PRO A 82 -16.51 47.39 -27.17
C PRO A 82 -15.58 48.26 -26.31
N GLU A 83 -15.98 49.51 -26.09
CA GLU A 83 -15.27 50.56 -25.36
C GLU A 83 -15.65 50.67 -23.87
N TRP A 84 -16.51 49.78 -23.32
CA TRP A 84 -16.87 49.83 -21.90
C TRP A 84 -15.64 49.55 -21.01
N THR A 85 -15.29 50.50 -20.15
CA THR A 85 -14.09 50.44 -19.30
C THR A 85 -14.38 50.01 -17.85
N GLY A 86 -15.62 49.66 -17.53
CA GLY A 86 -16.03 49.31 -16.16
C GLY A 86 -16.64 50.47 -15.37
N ASP A 87 -16.99 51.57 -16.03
CA ASP A 87 -17.55 52.79 -15.44
C ASP A 87 -18.85 53.17 -16.16
N GLY A 88 -19.93 53.46 -15.42
CA GLY A 88 -21.14 54.02 -16.00
C GLY A 88 -22.30 54.24 -15.03
N TRP A 89 -23.30 54.99 -15.52
CA TRP A 89 -24.52 55.35 -14.79
C TRP A 89 -25.70 54.48 -15.19
N PHE A 90 -26.48 54.08 -14.19
CA PHE A 90 -27.68 53.28 -14.35
C PHE A 90 -28.80 53.92 -13.52
N SER A 91 -29.98 54.13 -14.10
CA SER A 91 -31.14 54.63 -13.34
C SER A 91 -32.37 53.77 -13.56
N LEU A 92 -33.22 53.73 -12.53
CA LEU A 92 -34.51 53.04 -12.52
C LEU A 92 -35.54 53.95 -11.85
N THR A 93 -36.63 54.22 -12.58
CA THR A 93 -37.79 54.90 -12.00
C THR A 93 -38.65 53.89 -11.23
N LEU A 94 -38.83 54.12 -9.94
CA LEU A 94 -39.68 53.36 -9.03
C LEU A 94 -41.04 54.05 -8.89
N ASP A 95 -42.12 53.27 -8.89
CA ASP A 95 -43.46 53.73 -8.48
C ASP A 95 -43.78 53.18 -7.08
N VAL A 96 -43.73 54.07 -6.10
CA VAL A 96 -43.80 53.76 -4.66
C VAL A 96 -45.23 53.98 -4.16
N PRO A 97 -45.96 52.91 -3.76
CA PRO A 97 -47.30 53.04 -3.21
C PRO A 97 -47.30 53.66 -1.79
N ASN A 98 -48.37 54.36 -1.41
CA ASN A 98 -48.53 54.99 -0.07
C ASN A 98 -48.30 53.99 1.08
N GLU A 99 -48.64 52.73 0.85
CA GLU A 99 -48.60 51.62 1.79
C GLU A 99 -47.19 51.26 2.28
N ILE A 100 -46.12 51.68 1.57
CA ILE A 100 -44.73 51.34 1.89
C ILE A 100 -43.86 52.53 2.30
N VAL A 101 -44.37 53.77 2.20
CA VAL A 101 -43.64 55.02 2.53
C VAL A 101 -43.13 55.03 3.98
N THR A 102 -43.91 54.46 4.90
CA THR A 102 -43.58 54.42 6.34
C THR A 102 -42.83 53.16 6.76
N LEU A 103 -42.54 52.23 5.86
CA LEU A 103 -41.89 50.96 6.21
C LEU A 103 -40.36 51.14 6.32
N PRO A 104 -39.70 50.45 7.27
CA PRO A 104 -38.25 50.41 7.34
C PRO A 104 -37.71 49.51 6.23
N LEU A 105 -37.40 50.10 5.08
CA LEU A 105 -36.87 49.37 3.93
C LEU A 105 -35.34 49.31 3.98
N ALA A 106 -34.78 48.29 3.36
CA ALA A 106 -33.37 48.20 3.09
C ALA A 106 -33.14 47.88 1.61
N LEU A 107 -32.17 48.58 1.03
CA LEU A 107 -31.63 48.33 -0.29
C LEU A 107 -30.33 47.53 -0.15
N ASP A 108 -30.36 46.28 -0.62
CA ASP A 108 -29.19 45.41 -0.70
C ASP A 108 -28.64 45.45 -2.12
N ILE A 109 -27.37 45.85 -2.25
CA ILE A 109 -26.65 45.85 -3.52
C ILE A 109 -25.46 44.90 -3.43
N ARG A 110 -25.46 43.87 -4.28
CA ARG A 110 -24.32 42.99 -4.47
C ARG A 110 -23.55 43.46 -5.70
N THR A 111 -22.33 43.93 -5.51
CA THR A 111 -21.53 44.59 -6.55
C THR A 111 -20.12 44.01 -6.63
N LEU A 112 -19.57 43.93 -7.84
CA LEU A 112 -18.18 43.56 -8.10
C LEU A 112 -17.33 44.80 -8.46
N GLY A 113 -17.42 45.80 -7.61
CA GLY A 113 -16.79 47.09 -7.78
C GLY A 113 -17.29 48.04 -6.70
N THR A 114 -17.31 49.32 -7.02
CA THR A 114 -17.93 50.38 -6.23
C THR A 114 -19.21 50.85 -6.89
N ALA A 115 -20.27 51.02 -6.10
CA ALA A 115 -21.55 51.54 -6.55
C ALA A 115 -21.93 52.75 -5.66
N ASP A 116 -21.92 53.95 -6.23
CA ASP A 116 -22.50 55.12 -5.56
C ASP A 116 -24.01 55.12 -5.81
N LEU A 117 -24.79 55.20 -4.73
CA LEU A 117 -26.25 55.14 -4.77
C LEU A 117 -26.85 56.54 -4.60
N TYR A 118 -27.86 56.84 -5.41
CA TYR A 118 -28.62 58.08 -5.39
C TYR A 118 -30.12 57.80 -5.41
N LEU A 119 -30.88 58.55 -4.62
CA LEU A 119 -32.35 58.52 -4.63
C LEU A 119 -32.85 59.94 -4.83
N ASP A 120 -33.61 60.17 -5.90
CA ASP A 120 -34.13 61.49 -6.29
C ASP A 120 -33.03 62.58 -6.39
N GLY A 121 -31.81 62.17 -6.73
CA GLY A 121 -30.63 63.04 -6.80
C GLY A 121 -29.82 63.15 -5.52
N ASP A 122 -30.36 62.74 -4.37
CA ASP A 122 -29.65 62.75 -3.09
C ASP A 122 -28.75 61.51 -2.95
N ARG A 123 -27.49 61.73 -2.56
CA ARG A 123 -26.53 60.63 -2.38
C ARG A 123 -26.85 59.83 -1.12
N LEU A 124 -27.22 58.56 -1.30
CA LEU A 124 -27.48 57.62 -0.21
C LEU A 124 -26.19 57.04 0.40
N GLY A 125 -25.12 56.95 -0.39
CA GLY A 125 -23.81 56.47 0.06
C GLY A 125 -23.02 55.74 -1.02
N VAL A 126 -21.79 55.36 -0.68
CA VAL A 126 -20.92 54.52 -1.52
C VAL A 126 -21.00 53.10 -1.02
N ARG A 127 -21.06 52.14 -1.95
CA ARG A 127 -21.11 50.72 -1.64
C ARG A 127 -19.97 50.00 -2.29
N ALA A 128 -19.10 49.41 -1.47
CA ALA A 128 -18.12 48.43 -1.90
C ALA A 128 -18.57 47.01 -1.52
N HIS A 129 -17.74 46.04 -1.88
CA HIS A 129 -17.92 44.62 -1.55
C HIS A 129 -18.23 44.37 -0.06
N GLU A 130 -19.21 43.49 0.20
CA GLU A 130 -19.53 42.95 1.54
C GLU A 130 -20.07 43.95 2.59
N GLU A 131 -20.61 45.10 2.17
CA GLU A 131 -21.22 46.06 3.08
C GLU A 131 -22.67 45.72 3.50
N ALA A 132 -23.09 46.12 4.70
CA ALA A 132 -24.44 45.88 5.26
C ALA A 132 -25.53 46.68 4.53
N PRO A 133 -26.73 46.15 4.22
CA PRO A 133 -27.74 46.84 3.40
C PRO A 133 -27.99 48.31 3.76
N VAL A 134 -28.23 49.17 2.77
CA VAL A 134 -28.50 50.60 2.98
C VAL A 134 -29.93 50.77 3.46
N GLN A 135 -30.13 51.44 4.59
CA GLN A 135 -31.48 51.78 5.04
C GLN A 135 -32.09 52.82 4.10
N LEU A 136 -33.32 52.55 3.67
CA LEU A 136 -34.02 53.38 2.71
C LEU A 136 -35.38 53.76 3.28
N ARG A 137 -35.73 55.04 3.18
CA ARG A 137 -37.02 55.57 3.59
C ARG A 137 -37.51 56.52 2.50
N PHE A 138 -38.70 56.26 1.98
CA PHE A 138 -39.35 57.19 1.06
C PHE A 138 -40.09 58.26 1.88
N GLU A 139 -39.97 59.53 1.49
CA GLU A 139 -40.67 60.63 2.18
C GLU A 139 -42.11 60.81 1.69
N ARG A 140 -42.41 60.37 0.47
CA ARG A 140 -43.71 60.47 -0.19
C ARG A 140 -43.99 59.24 -1.04
N ALA A 141 -45.23 59.08 -1.48
CA ALA A 141 -45.59 58.12 -2.52
C ALA A 141 -45.49 58.75 -3.91
N GLY A 142 -45.41 57.89 -4.92
CA GLY A 142 -45.34 58.27 -6.33
C GLY A 142 -44.01 57.88 -6.97
N ARG A 143 -43.58 58.67 -7.95
CA ARG A 143 -42.37 58.37 -8.72
C ARG A 143 -41.12 58.81 -7.97
N HIS A 144 -40.18 57.87 -7.85
CA HIS A 144 -38.84 58.09 -7.33
C HIS A 144 -37.80 57.60 -8.34
N GLU A 145 -36.64 58.25 -8.43
CA GLU A 145 -35.53 57.82 -9.27
C GLU A 145 -34.42 57.21 -8.42
N LEU A 146 -34.15 55.92 -8.62
CA LEU A 146 -32.99 55.24 -8.06
C LEU A 146 -31.88 55.24 -9.11
N ALA A 147 -30.79 55.95 -8.86
CA ALA A 147 -29.62 55.96 -9.73
C ALA A 147 -28.41 55.32 -9.04
N VAL A 148 -27.60 54.62 -9.83
CA VAL A 148 -26.40 53.91 -9.42
C VAL A 148 -25.27 54.27 -10.37
N HIS A 149 -24.22 54.86 -9.83
CA HIS A 149 -22.96 55.04 -10.54
C HIS A 149 -22.03 53.88 -10.19
N TYR A 150 -21.76 53.03 -11.16
CA TYR A 150 -20.95 51.84 -10.98
C TYR A 150 -19.55 52.05 -11.54
N THR A 151 -18.55 51.72 -10.75
CA THR A 151 -17.13 51.79 -11.14
C THR A 151 -16.40 50.52 -10.74
N ASN A 152 -15.65 49.92 -11.66
CA ASN A 152 -14.74 48.82 -11.36
C ASN A 152 -13.43 48.92 -12.13
N PRO A 153 -12.32 49.32 -11.48
CA PRO A 153 -11.01 49.41 -12.13
C PRO A 153 -10.42 48.04 -12.52
N LEU A 154 -11.00 46.94 -12.03
CA LEU A 154 -10.56 45.58 -12.32
C LEU A 154 -11.33 44.90 -13.45
N TYR A 155 -12.21 45.61 -14.16
CA TYR A 155 -13.07 45.05 -15.20
C TYR A 155 -12.32 44.20 -16.25
N GLU A 156 -11.27 44.75 -16.88
CA GLU A 156 -10.49 44.02 -17.89
C GLU A 156 -9.80 42.77 -17.34
N ARG A 157 -9.38 42.79 -16.06
CA ARG A 157 -8.74 41.63 -15.44
C ARG A 157 -9.78 40.56 -15.10
N LEU A 158 -10.96 40.97 -14.64
CA LEU A 158 -12.06 40.06 -14.32
C LEU A 158 -12.61 39.38 -15.58
N SER A 159 -12.67 40.09 -16.71
CA SER A 159 -13.16 39.49 -17.96
C SER A 159 -12.26 38.35 -18.45
N ARG A 160 -10.92 38.45 -18.25
CA ARG A 160 -9.96 37.37 -18.54
C ARG A 160 -10.13 36.12 -17.66
N VAL A 161 -10.72 36.28 -16.47
CA VAL A 161 -11.07 35.15 -15.60
C VAL A 161 -12.53 34.70 -15.75
N GLY A 162 -13.25 35.23 -16.76
CA GLY A 162 -14.61 34.83 -17.08
C GLY A 162 -15.69 35.56 -16.28
N TRP A 163 -15.32 36.63 -15.59
CA TRP A 163 -16.22 37.46 -14.80
C TRP A 163 -16.49 38.79 -15.48
N HIS A 164 -17.75 39.03 -15.80
CA HIS A 164 -18.20 40.35 -16.23
C HIS A 164 -18.50 41.15 -14.98
N SER A 165 -18.04 42.40 -14.91
CA SER A 165 -18.40 43.28 -13.80
C SER A 165 -19.92 43.47 -13.75
N GLY A 166 -20.48 43.79 -12.58
CA GLY A 166 -21.92 43.69 -12.38
C GLY A 166 -22.36 44.18 -11.02
N PHE A 167 -23.62 44.58 -10.93
CA PHE A 167 -24.30 44.73 -9.65
C PHE A 167 -25.74 44.24 -9.73
N VAL A 168 -26.24 43.75 -8.60
CA VAL A 168 -27.61 43.27 -8.43
C VAL A 168 -28.22 44.01 -7.26
N THR A 169 -29.37 44.64 -7.47
CA THR A 169 -30.09 45.38 -6.43
C THR A 169 -31.35 44.65 -5.98
N ARG A 170 -31.59 44.64 -4.67
CA ARG A 170 -32.77 44.07 -4.03
C ARG A 170 -33.31 45.04 -3.01
N ILE A 171 -34.62 45.13 -2.91
CA ILE A 171 -35.30 45.94 -1.89
C ILE A 171 -36.24 45.05 -1.08
N GLY A 172 -36.34 45.32 0.21
CA GLY A 172 -37.26 44.61 1.10
C GLY A 172 -37.36 45.30 2.46
N LEU A 173 -38.18 44.76 3.35
CA LEU A 173 -38.12 45.15 4.76
C LEU A 173 -36.72 44.88 5.31
N ALA A 174 -36.18 45.78 6.13
CA ALA A 174 -34.82 45.68 6.66
C ALA A 174 -34.56 44.31 7.33
N ASP A 175 -35.49 43.85 8.17
CA ASP A 175 -35.40 42.54 8.82
C ASP A 175 -35.48 41.37 7.82
N SER A 176 -36.31 41.49 6.78
CA SER A 176 -36.43 40.46 5.75
C SER A 176 -35.17 40.34 4.91
N VAL A 177 -34.60 41.46 4.46
CA VAL A 177 -33.33 41.49 3.73
C VAL A 177 -32.22 40.89 4.58
N HIS A 178 -32.16 41.25 5.86
CA HIS A 178 -31.18 40.68 6.80
C HIS A 178 -31.36 39.16 6.99
N ARG A 179 -32.60 38.68 7.20
CA ARG A 179 -32.90 37.24 7.32
C ARG A 179 -32.55 36.45 6.06
N VAL A 180 -32.86 36.98 4.87
CA VAL A 180 -32.52 36.36 3.60
C VAL A 180 -31.01 36.27 3.42
N ASN A 181 -30.26 37.31 3.77
CA ASN A 181 -28.80 37.30 3.71
C ASN A 181 -28.17 36.32 4.72
N ILE A 182 -28.68 36.25 5.96
CA ILE A 182 -28.23 35.24 6.94
C ILE A 182 -28.51 33.82 6.44
N ALA A 183 -29.73 33.56 5.94
CA ALA A 183 -30.11 32.23 5.48
C ALA A 183 -29.25 31.79 4.28
N ALA A 184 -29.04 32.69 3.31
CA ALA A 184 -28.17 32.45 2.16
C ALA A 184 -26.72 32.18 2.58
N ASN A 185 -26.17 32.99 3.49
CA ASN A 185 -24.82 32.80 4.01
C ASN A 185 -24.68 31.48 4.76
N ARG A 186 -25.65 31.09 5.59
CA ARG A 186 -25.64 29.82 6.32
C ARG A 186 -25.67 28.62 5.36
N GLN A 187 -26.53 28.68 4.35
CA GLN A 187 -26.67 27.60 3.36
C GLN A 187 -25.40 27.43 2.52
N ALA A 188 -24.75 28.52 2.11
CA ALA A 188 -23.52 28.47 1.32
C ALA A 188 -22.26 28.23 2.17
N SER A 189 -22.23 28.59 3.46
CA SER A 189 -21.07 28.37 4.34
C SER A 189 -20.89 26.92 4.78
N PHE A 190 -21.99 26.19 5.01
CA PHE A 190 -21.90 24.78 5.44
C PHE A 190 -21.04 23.89 4.52
N PRO A 191 -21.27 23.85 3.19
CA PRO A 191 -20.49 22.99 2.29
C PRO A 191 -19.01 23.41 2.20
N VAL A 192 -18.68 24.70 2.37
CA VAL A 192 -17.28 25.16 2.44
C VAL A 192 -16.57 24.45 3.58
N TRP A 193 -17.12 24.53 4.79
CA TRP A 193 -16.50 23.94 5.97
C TRP A 193 -16.51 22.42 5.92
N PHE A 194 -17.65 21.81 5.56
CA PHE A 194 -17.80 20.36 5.54
C PHE A 194 -16.82 19.69 4.57
N PHE A 195 -16.86 20.04 3.27
CA PHE A 195 -16.03 19.35 2.29
C PHE A 195 -14.54 19.66 2.46
N THR A 196 -14.20 20.91 2.78
CA THR A 196 -12.80 21.30 3.03
C THR A 196 -12.25 20.54 4.24
N ALA A 197 -12.99 20.47 5.35
CA ALA A 197 -12.55 19.77 6.55
C ALA A 197 -12.40 18.26 6.32
N VAL A 198 -13.34 17.62 5.60
CA VAL A 198 -13.27 16.19 5.29
C VAL A 198 -12.01 15.87 4.49
N PHE A 199 -11.76 16.59 3.40
CA PHE A 199 -10.56 16.33 2.57
C PHE A 199 -9.26 16.69 3.28
N LEU A 200 -9.23 17.78 4.05
CA LEU A 200 -8.05 18.15 4.82
C LEU A 200 -7.73 17.08 5.88
N SER A 201 -8.74 16.51 6.53
CA SER A 201 -8.56 15.45 7.54
C SER A 201 -7.95 14.18 6.94
N PHE A 202 -8.47 13.70 5.79
CA PHE A 202 -7.86 12.58 5.08
C PHE A 202 -6.44 12.91 4.59
N GLY A 203 -6.23 14.12 4.07
CA GLY A 203 -4.92 14.58 3.61
C GLY A 203 -3.89 14.58 4.73
N LEU A 204 -4.22 15.16 5.89
CA LEU A 204 -3.34 15.19 7.06
C LEU A 204 -3.05 13.80 7.60
N LEU A 205 -4.07 12.94 7.73
CA LEU A 205 -3.90 11.56 8.20
C LEU A 205 -2.86 10.80 7.35
N HIS A 206 -3.03 10.82 6.03
CA HIS A 206 -2.12 10.10 5.13
C HIS A 206 -0.77 10.79 4.99
N PHE A 207 -0.71 12.12 5.07
CA PHE A 207 0.56 12.84 5.10
C PHE A 207 1.38 12.47 6.34
N CYS A 208 0.77 12.46 7.53
CA CYS A 208 1.41 12.01 8.76
C CYS A 208 1.90 10.57 8.63
N HIS A 209 1.09 9.66 8.07
CA HIS A 209 1.51 8.28 7.83
C HIS A 209 2.76 8.19 6.95
N TRP A 210 2.84 8.96 5.87
CA TRP A 210 4.04 9.02 5.02
C TRP A 210 5.24 9.63 5.75
N VAL A 211 5.05 10.64 6.60
CA VAL A 211 6.13 11.23 7.39
C VAL A 211 6.80 10.19 8.28
N PHE A 212 6.00 9.33 8.93
CA PHE A 212 6.49 8.24 9.78
C PHE A 212 6.98 7.01 8.99
N GLN A 213 6.43 6.75 7.80
CA GLN A 213 6.80 5.62 6.93
C GLN A 213 7.14 6.12 5.53
N ARG A 214 8.39 6.52 5.32
CA ARG A 214 8.84 7.15 4.06
C ARG A 214 8.75 6.23 2.85
N ASP A 215 8.80 4.91 3.08
CA ASP A 215 8.64 3.90 2.03
C ASP A 215 7.21 3.84 1.46
N ALA A 216 6.21 4.28 2.22
CA ALA A 216 4.81 4.31 1.82
C ALA A 216 4.49 5.57 0.98
N ILE A 217 5.20 5.74 -0.14
CA ILE A 217 5.10 6.95 -0.99
C ILE A 217 3.68 7.18 -1.56
N ASP A 218 2.85 6.15 -1.64
CA ASP A 218 1.47 6.26 -2.13
C ASP A 218 0.58 7.09 -1.21
N HIS A 219 0.88 7.10 0.10
CA HIS A 219 0.21 7.97 1.06
C HIS A 219 0.52 9.46 0.80
N LEU A 220 1.71 9.80 0.29
CA LEU A 220 2.06 11.18 -0.08
C LEU A 220 1.22 11.66 -1.28
N TRP A 221 1.13 10.84 -2.33
CA TRP A 221 0.37 11.20 -3.52
C TRP A 221 -1.13 11.27 -3.24
N PHE A 222 -1.64 10.36 -2.39
CA PHE A 222 -3.01 10.42 -1.90
C PHE A 222 -3.28 11.66 -1.05
N ALA A 223 -2.34 12.06 -0.18
CA ALA A 223 -2.45 13.29 0.59
C ALA A 223 -2.48 14.53 -0.33
N GLY A 224 -1.63 14.58 -1.36
CA GLY A 224 -1.66 15.62 -2.38
C GLY A 224 -3.00 15.72 -3.12
N LEU A 225 -3.60 14.57 -3.46
CA LEU A 225 -4.95 14.50 -4.02
C LEU A 225 -6.00 15.09 -3.06
N CYS A 226 -5.92 14.74 -1.78
CA CYS A 226 -6.84 15.25 -0.75
C CYS A 226 -6.70 16.76 -0.54
N PHE A 227 -5.48 17.28 -0.41
CA PHE A 227 -5.24 18.72 -0.26
C PHE A 227 -5.73 19.52 -1.48
N THR A 228 -5.54 18.97 -2.68
CA THR A 228 -6.06 19.57 -3.90
C THR A 228 -7.59 19.63 -3.88
N ASN A 229 -8.27 18.57 -3.45
CA ASN A 229 -9.73 18.56 -3.30
C ASN A 229 -10.23 19.52 -2.21
N ALA A 230 -9.50 19.65 -1.10
CA ALA A 230 -9.81 20.63 -0.05
C ALA A 230 -9.76 22.06 -0.60
N LEU A 231 -8.73 22.38 -1.40
CA LEU A 231 -8.59 23.67 -2.05
C LEU A 231 -9.72 23.95 -3.06
N LEU A 232 -10.05 22.95 -3.88
CA LEU A 232 -11.16 23.03 -4.83
C LEU A 232 -12.51 23.22 -4.14
N ALA A 233 -12.76 22.50 -3.05
CA ALA A 233 -13.96 22.65 -2.23
C ALA A 233 -14.08 24.06 -1.67
N PHE A 234 -12.99 24.56 -1.07
CA PHE A 234 -12.95 25.89 -0.50
C PHE A 234 -13.30 26.95 -1.55
N PHE A 235 -12.56 27.01 -2.66
CA PHE A 235 -12.82 28.03 -3.68
C PHE A 235 -14.21 27.89 -4.32
N LEU A 236 -14.65 26.68 -4.67
CA LEU A 236 -15.93 26.49 -5.35
C LEU A 236 -17.12 26.92 -4.48
N PHE A 237 -17.11 26.58 -3.18
CA PHE A 237 -18.23 26.86 -2.29
C PHE A 237 -18.13 28.22 -1.59
N TYR A 238 -16.92 28.78 -1.44
CA TYR A 238 -16.75 30.10 -0.81
C TYR A 238 -17.03 31.23 -1.80
N LYS A 239 -16.78 31.01 -3.08
CA LYS A 239 -16.95 32.00 -4.14
C LYS A 239 -18.34 32.68 -4.18
N PRO A 240 -19.48 31.99 -4.00
CA PRO A 240 -20.79 32.65 -3.91
C PRO A 240 -21.01 33.52 -2.65
N LEU A 241 -20.16 33.37 -1.62
CA LEU A 241 -20.24 34.11 -0.36
C LEU A 241 -19.50 35.44 -0.39
N THR A 242 -18.57 35.62 -1.33
CA THR A 242 -17.73 36.82 -1.41
C THR A 242 -18.04 37.64 -2.66
N THR A 243 -18.04 38.96 -2.50
CA THR A 243 -18.09 39.91 -3.61
C THR A 243 -16.75 40.63 -3.79
N ASN A 244 -15.66 40.07 -3.26
CA ASN A 244 -14.33 40.64 -3.39
C ASN A 244 -13.77 40.36 -4.80
N PRO A 245 -13.55 41.38 -5.65
CA PRO A 245 -13.05 41.18 -7.01
C PRO A 245 -11.63 40.61 -7.04
N ARG A 246 -10.80 40.88 -6.02
CA ARG A 246 -9.44 40.33 -5.93
C ARG A 246 -9.47 38.83 -5.63
N PHE A 247 -10.43 38.38 -4.81
CA PHE A 247 -10.62 36.96 -4.56
C PHE A 247 -10.94 36.22 -5.87
N MET A 248 -11.84 36.76 -6.68
CA MET A 248 -12.23 36.15 -7.98
C MET A 248 -11.04 35.99 -8.91
N LEU A 249 -10.17 37.00 -9.00
CA LEU A 249 -8.95 36.98 -9.80
C LEU A 249 -7.96 35.88 -9.38
N VAL A 250 -7.95 35.49 -8.10
CA VAL A 250 -7.06 34.44 -7.58
C VAL A 250 -7.74 33.07 -7.62
N SER A 251 -9.03 33.01 -7.29
CA SER A 251 -9.75 31.74 -7.13
C SER A 251 -9.91 30.99 -8.45
N GLU A 252 -10.16 31.68 -9.56
CA GLU A 252 -10.38 31.00 -10.84
C GLU A 252 -9.11 30.32 -11.38
N PRO A 253 -7.94 31.02 -11.45
CA PRO A 253 -6.71 30.35 -11.81
C PRO A 253 -6.33 29.21 -10.85
N ALA A 254 -6.55 29.40 -9.53
CA ALA A 254 -6.27 28.38 -8.52
C ALA A 254 -7.15 27.14 -8.69
N MET A 255 -8.42 27.30 -9.03
CA MET A 255 -9.32 26.18 -9.32
C MET A 255 -8.91 25.41 -10.57
N ASN A 256 -8.50 26.11 -11.64
CA ASN A 256 -7.98 25.47 -12.85
C ASN A 256 -6.70 24.67 -12.58
N ILE A 257 -5.74 25.25 -11.85
CA ILE A 257 -4.55 24.53 -11.40
C ILE A 257 -4.94 23.32 -10.53
N GLY A 258 -5.89 23.50 -9.61
CA GLY A 258 -6.40 22.42 -8.78
C GLY A 258 -6.96 21.26 -9.60
N GLY A 259 -7.68 21.53 -10.69
CA GLY A 259 -8.16 20.50 -11.62
C GLY A 259 -7.04 19.71 -12.29
N LEU A 260 -5.95 20.39 -12.69
CA LEU A 260 -4.76 19.74 -13.25
C LEU A 260 -4.04 18.87 -12.22
N LEU A 261 -3.84 19.40 -11.01
CA LEU A 261 -3.22 18.68 -9.90
C LEU A 261 -4.06 17.47 -9.47
N PHE A 262 -5.39 17.58 -9.48
CA PHE A 262 -6.31 16.47 -9.19
C PHE A 262 -6.04 15.29 -10.13
N GLY A 263 -5.95 15.56 -11.44
CA GLY A 263 -5.65 14.54 -12.44
C GLY A 263 -4.25 13.91 -12.25
N LEU A 264 -3.22 14.74 -12.04
CA LEU A 264 -1.85 14.28 -11.84
C LEU A 264 -1.70 13.42 -10.58
N PHE A 265 -2.20 13.90 -9.44
CA PHE A 265 -2.12 13.17 -8.17
C PHE A 265 -2.96 11.90 -8.20
N GLY A 266 -4.17 11.95 -8.77
CA GLY A 266 -5.05 10.77 -8.89
C GLY A 266 -4.42 9.65 -9.72
N VAL A 267 -3.91 9.98 -10.91
CA VAL A 267 -3.25 8.98 -11.78
C VAL A 267 -1.93 8.50 -11.17
N ARG A 268 -1.11 9.39 -10.62
CA ARG A 268 0.14 9.01 -9.94
C ARG A 268 -0.11 8.08 -8.77
N PHE A 269 -1.14 8.34 -7.97
CA PHE A 269 -1.54 7.50 -6.84
C PHE A 269 -1.88 6.09 -7.30
N VAL A 270 -2.80 5.95 -8.26
CA VAL A 270 -3.25 4.62 -8.70
C VAL A 270 -2.16 3.82 -9.43
N TYR A 271 -1.23 4.48 -10.14
CA TYR A 271 -0.03 3.81 -10.66
C TYR A 271 0.96 3.34 -9.60
N GLY A 272 0.94 3.95 -8.41
CA GLY A 272 1.70 3.47 -7.26
C GLY A 272 1.17 2.14 -6.76
N LEU A 273 -0.16 2.05 -6.60
CA LEU A 273 -0.86 0.83 -6.18
C LEU A 273 -0.82 -0.28 -7.23
N PHE A 274 -0.96 0.08 -8.50
CA PHE A 274 -1.04 -0.87 -9.61
C PHE A 274 0.02 -0.55 -10.67
N PRO A 275 1.26 -1.01 -10.49
CA PRO A 275 2.35 -0.73 -11.40
C PRO A 275 2.06 -1.20 -12.82
N TRP A 276 2.35 -0.34 -13.79
CA TRP A 276 2.25 -0.64 -15.22
C TRP A 276 3.51 -0.18 -15.95
N ARG A 277 3.99 -1.00 -16.89
CA ARG A 277 5.27 -0.80 -17.61
C ARG A 277 5.45 0.59 -18.25
N HIS A 278 4.37 1.27 -18.63
CA HIS A 278 4.43 2.60 -19.26
C HIS A 278 3.97 3.75 -18.34
N ALA A 279 3.71 3.49 -17.05
CA ALA A 279 3.21 4.49 -16.10
C ALA A 279 4.08 5.77 -16.06
N LYS A 280 5.42 5.62 -15.98
CA LYS A 280 6.37 6.75 -15.98
C LYS A 280 6.36 7.56 -17.28
N ARG A 281 5.98 6.94 -18.41
CA ARG A 281 5.88 7.64 -19.70
C ARG A 281 4.59 8.45 -19.76
N VAL A 282 3.46 7.85 -19.39
CA VAL A 282 2.17 8.54 -19.35
C VAL A 282 2.20 9.72 -18.38
N LEU A 283 2.74 9.55 -17.17
CA LEU A 283 2.80 10.64 -16.21
C LEU A 283 3.66 11.83 -16.71
N ARG A 284 4.79 11.54 -17.38
CA ARG A 284 5.61 12.60 -18.02
C ARG A 284 4.82 13.35 -19.10
N VAL A 285 4.09 12.64 -19.95
CA VAL A 285 3.23 13.26 -20.97
C VAL A 285 2.16 14.13 -20.32
N MET A 286 1.50 13.65 -19.26
CA MET A 286 0.50 14.44 -18.53
C MET A 286 1.10 15.72 -17.94
N VAL A 287 2.30 15.66 -17.35
CA VAL A 287 2.99 16.85 -16.82
C VAL A 287 3.34 17.84 -17.94
N VAL A 288 3.85 17.35 -19.07
CA VAL A 288 4.19 18.18 -20.24
C VAL A 288 2.95 18.87 -20.82
N ILE A 289 1.78 18.24 -20.76
CA ILE A 289 0.51 18.85 -21.19
C ILE A 289 -0.04 19.83 -20.13
N ALA A 290 0.01 19.45 -18.85
CA ALA A 290 -0.57 20.23 -17.76
C ALA A 290 0.19 21.55 -17.55
N LEU A 291 1.52 21.56 -17.68
CA LEU A 291 2.34 22.74 -17.37
C LEU A 291 2.00 23.96 -18.27
N PRO A 292 1.94 23.86 -19.61
CA PRO A 292 1.49 24.96 -20.47
C PRO A 292 0.07 25.43 -20.15
N ILE A 293 -0.86 24.52 -19.84
CA ILE A 293 -2.24 24.88 -19.48
C ILE A 293 -2.26 25.66 -18.15
N ALA A 294 -1.45 25.25 -17.17
CA ALA A 294 -1.31 25.95 -15.89
C ALA A 294 -0.73 27.36 -16.07
N VAL A 295 0.29 27.51 -16.93
CA VAL A 295 0.86 28.82 -17.26
C VAL A 295 -0.17 29.70 -17.98
N TRP A 296 -0.84 29.17 -19.01
CA TRP A 296 -1.88 29.91 -19.75
C TRP A 296 -3.01 30.37 -18.81
N THR A 297 -3.41 29.52 -17.88
CA THR A 297 -4.42 29.82 -16.86
C THR A 297 -4.08 31.08 -16.04
N MET A 298 -2.79 31.43 -15.84
CA MET A 298 -2.39 32.64 -15.11
C MET A 298 -2.63 33.94 -15.90
N PHE A 299 -2.72 33.85 -17.24
CA PHE A 299 -2.88 35.01 -18.13
C PHE A 299 -4.30 35.15 -18.67
N ASP A 300 -4.96 34.03 -18.99
CA ASP A 300 -6.32 33.98 -19.54
C ASP A 300 -7.03 32.68 -19.08
N THR A 301 -7.54 32.72 -17.85
CA THR A 301 -8.18 31.57 -17.19
C THR A 301 -9.42 31.10 -17.94
N TYR A 302 -10.21 32.03 -18.48
CA TYR A 302 -11.46 31.70 -19.17
C TYR A 302 -11.20 30.89 -20.44
N ARG A 303 -10.24 31.31 -21.28
CA ARG A 303 -9.92 30.57 -22.50
C ARG A 303 -9.16 29.27 -22.24
N ALA A 304 -8.42 29.16 -21.13
CA ALA A 304 -7.75 27.93 -20.73
C ALA A 304 -8.71 26.85 -20.18
N LEU A 305 -9.88 27.24 -19.66
CA LEU A 305 -10.82 26.35 -18.96
C LEU A 305 -11.22 25.09 -19.75
N PRO A 306 -11.54 25.13 -21.07
CA PRO A 306 -11.87 23.92 -21.82
C PRO A 306 -10.73 22.89 -21.85
N PHE A 307 -9.48 23.35 -21.88
CA PHE A 307 -8.30 22.47 -21.89
C PHE A 307 -8.10 21.80 -20.53
N VAL A 308 -8.42 22.49 -19.43
CA VAL A 308 -8.44 21.90 -18.08
C VAL A 308 -9.49 20.79 -18.02
N PHE A 309 -10.70 21.01 -18.56
CA PHE A 309 -11.73 19.97 -18.60
C PHE A 309 -11.32 18.75 -19.43
N VAL A 310 -10.72 18.96 -20.61
CA VAL A 310 -10.18 17.87 -21.43
C VAL A 310 -9.11 17.09 -20.67
N PHE A 311 -8.18 17.78 -20.01
CA PHE A 311 -7.14 17.14 -19.20
C PHE A 311 -7.75 16.31 -18.05
N MET A 312 -8.73 16.85 -17.35
CA MET A 312 -9.41 16.16 -16.24
C MET A 312 -10.18 14.93 -16.76
N LEU A 313 -10.86 15.04 -17.91
CA LEU A 313 -11.53 13.91 -18.55
C LEU A 313 -10.55 12.80 -18.91
N LEU A 314 -9.42 13.14 -19.54
CA LEU A 314 -8.36 12.17 -19.86
C LEU A 314 -7.82 11.49 -18.59
N SER A 315 -7.65 12.26 -17.52
CA SER A 315 -7.22 11.73 -16.21
C SER A 315 -8.25 10.76 -15.61
N CYS A 316 -9.54 11.08 -15.70
CA CYS A 316 -10.62 10.19 -15.24
C CYS A 316 -10.72 8.92 -16.08
N VAL A 317 -10.56 9.02 -17.40
CA VAL A 317 -10.52 7.85 -18.30
C VAL A 317 -9.34 6.96 -17.95
N GLU A 318 -8.16 7.53 -17.73
CA GLU A 318 -6.97 6.78 -17.36
C GLU A 318 -7.11 6.13 -15.97
N LEU A 319 -7.66 6.86 -14.99
CA LEU A 319 -8.00 6.32 -13.68
C LEU A 319 -8.95 5.11 -13.80
N GLY A 320 -10.03 5.25 -14.58
CA GLY A 320 -10.98 4.18 -14.86
C GLY A 320 -10.32 2.98 -15.54
N ARG A 321 -9.48 3.22 -16.55
CA ARG A 321 -8.70 2.17 -17.24
C ARG A 321 -7.86 1.37 -16.26
N VAL A 322 -7.09 2.02 -15.39
CA VAL A 322 -6.22 1.32 -14.43
C VAL A 322 -7.06 0.48 -13.47
N VAL A 323 -8.12 1.06 -12.90
CA VAL A 323 -9.00 0.36 -11.95
C VAL A 323 -9.69 -0.84 -12.59
N LEU A 324 -10.16 -0.73 -13.84
CA LEU A 324 -10.72 -1.85 -14.60
C LEU A 324 -9.69 -2.95 -14.84
N THR A 325 -8.47 -2.60 -15.25
CA THR A 325 -7.40 -3.60 -15.45
C THR A 325 -6.92 -4.26 -14.16
N ALA A 326 -7.08 -3.58 -13.01
CA ALA A 326 -6.71 -4.07 -11.69
C ALA A 326 -7.90 -4.65 -10.91
N TRP A 327 -9.07 -4.81 -11.54
CA TRP A 327 -10.29 -5.25 -10.87
C TRP A 327 -10.13 -6.60 -10.17
N SER A 328 -9.52 -7.57 -10.87
CA SER A 328 -9.20 -8.90 -10.31
C SER A 328 -8.09 -8.87 -9.26
N LYS A 329 -7.31 -7.79 -9.19
CA LYS A 329 -6.17 -7.60 -8.29
C LYS A 329 -6.53 -6.87 -6.99
N GLY A 330 -7.83 -6.76 -6.67
CA GLY A 330 -8.28 -6.13 -5.42
C GLY A 330 -8.71 -4.66 -5.55
N ALA A 331 -8.69 -4.07 -6.76
CA ALA A 331 -9.06 -2.67 -6.97
C ALA A 331 -10.56 -2.37 -6.87
N GLN A 332 -11.41 -3.36 -6.54
CA GLN A 332 -12.87 -3.20 -6.54
C GLN A 332 -13.34 -2.09 -5.61
N LEU A 333 -12.66 -1.92 -4.46
CA LEU A 333 -12.99 -0.87 -3.50
C LEU A 333 -12.81 0.53 -4.10
N ILE A 334 -11.68 0.78 -4.76
CA ILE A 334 -11.43 2.04 -5.48
C ILE A 334 -12.42 2.18 -6.65
N GLY A 335 -12.74 1.06 -7.33
CA GLY A 335 -13.75 0.99 -8.39
C GLY A 335 -15.12 1.50 -8.00
N VAL A 336 -15.62 1.17 -6.81
CA VAL A 336 -16.89 1.72 -6.30
C VAL A 336 -16.84 3.25 -6.23
N GLY A 337 -15.72 3.81 -5.76
CA GLY A 337 -15.50 5.26 -5.72
C GLY A 337 -15.52 5.90 -7.12
N VAL A 338 -14.78 5.32 -8.06
CA VAL A 338 -14.68 5.82 -9.44
C VAL A 338 -16.03 5.76 -10.15
N LEU A 339 -16.78 4.66 -9.97
CA LEU A 339 -18.13 4.51 -10.54
C LEU A 339 -19.12 5.52 -9.96
N THR A 340 -19.05 5.77 -8.66
CA THR A 340 -19.90 6.79 -7.99
C THR A 340 -19.59 8.19 -8.53
N LEU A 341 -18.30 8.51 -8.71
CA LEU A 341 -17.87 9.78 -9.30
C LEU A 341 -18.34 9.91 -10.76
N ALA A 342 -18.16 8.87 -11.58
CA ALA A 342 -18.60 8.85 -12.97
C ALA A 342 -20.13 9.02 -13.10
N LEU A 343 -20.91 8.36 -12.24
CA LEU A 343 -22.36 8.52 -12.18
C LEU A 343 -22.75 9.97 -11.81
N ALA A 344 -22.10 10.54 -10.79
CA ALA A 344 -22.33 11.92 -10.39
C ALA A 344 -22.06 12.93 -11.52
N PHE A 345 -20.94 12.77 -12.24
CA PHE A 345 -20.63 13.61 -13.41
C PHE A 345 -21.62 13.41 -14.54
N THR A 346 -22.05 12.18 -14.80
CA THR A 346 -23.05 11.87 -15.84
C THR A 346 -24.39 12.55 -15.54
N LEU A 347 -24.86 12.44 -14.29
CA LEU A 347 -26.07 13.11 -13.82
C LEU A 347 -25.97 14.63 -13.90
N ALA A 348 -24.81 15.20 -13.54
CA ALA A 348 -24.55 16.63 -13.68
C ALA A 348 -24.55 17.09 -15.14
N LEU A 349 -23.97 16.29 -16.05
CA LEU A 349 -23.96 16.55 -17.49
C LEU A 349 -25.38 16.53 -18.07
N LEU A 350 -26.17 15.49 -17.76
CA LEU A 350 -27.56 15.37 -18.23
C LEU A 350 -28.43 16.53 -17.74
N ARG A 351 -28.20 17.02 -16.52
CA ARG A 351 -28.83 18.24 -16.01
C ARG A 351 -28.41 19.47 -16.81
N ASN A 352 -27.11 19.64 -17.07
CA ASN A 352 -26.59 20.80 -17.80
C ASN A 352 -27.04 20.83 -19.28
N LEU A 353 -27.29 19.66 -19.88
CA LEU A 353 -27.87 19.53 -21.23
C LEU A 353 -29.39 19.77 -21.27
N GLY A 354 -30.04 20.04 -20.12
CA GLY A 354 -31.49 20.24 -20.04
C GLY A 354 -32.33 18.97 -20.16
N ILE A 355 -31.69 17.79 -20.21
CA ILE A 355 -32.37 16.49 -20.28
C ILE A 355 -33.04 16.16 -18.94
N LEU A 356 -32.37 16.48 -17.84
CA LEU A 356 -32.89 16.24 -16.49
C LEU A 356 -33.35 17.54 -15.84
N ALA A 357 -34.62 17.60 -15.42
CA ALA A 357 -35.16 18.84 -14.85
C ALA A 357 -34.41 19.24 -13.56
N PRO A 358 -34.10 20.54 -13.35
CA PRO A 358 -33.31 21.02 -12.21
C PRO A 358 -33.83 20.58 -10.83
N LYS A 359 -35.15 20.36 -10.71
CA LYS A 359 -35.82 19.85 -9.50
C LYS A 359 -35.36 18.45 -9.07
N PHE A 360 -34.87 17.63 -10.00
CA PHE A 360 -34.45 16.25 -9.71
C PHE A 360 -33.02 16.17 -9.14
N LEU A 361 -32.20 17.21 -9.33
CA LEU A 361 -30.84 17.31 -8.77
C LEU A 361 -30.53 18.76 -8.35
N PRO A 362 -31.14 19.27 -7.28
CA PRO A 362 -30.77 20.56 -6.72
C PRO A 362 -29.30 20.49 -6.24
N GLY A 363 -28.46 21.40 -6.74
CA GLY A 363 -27.07 21.52 -6.29
C GLY A 363 -26.09 20.50 -6.88
N GLY A 364 -25.89 20.49 -8.20
CA GLY A 364 -24.95 19.58 -8.88
C GLY A 364 -23.53 19.53 -8.27
N ASN A 365 -23.03 20.63 -7.73
CA ASN A 365 -21.73 20.67 -7.02
C ASN A 365 -21.74 19.79 -5.75
N TYR A 366 -22.84 19.72 -5.02
CA TYR A 366 -22.94 18.87 -3.82
C TYR A 366 -22.82 17.40 -4.18
N ILE A 367 -23.43 16.97 -5.29
CA ILE A 367 -23.39 15.58 -5.76
C ILE A 367 -21.96 15.21 -6.18
N ALA A 368 -21.30 16.07 -6.96
CA ALA A 368 -19.92 15.86 -7.39
C ALA A 368 -18.94 15.79 -6.21
N PHE A 369 -19.10 16.65 -5.20
CA PHE A 369 -18.23 16.64 -4.03
C PHE A 369 -18.54 15.49 -3.07
N THR A 370 -19.81 15.08 -2.95
CA THR A 370 -20.18 13.89 -2.18
C THR A 370 -19.62 12.63 -2.81
N SER A 371 -19.67 12.49 -4.15
CA SER A 371 -19.06 11.35 -4.84
C SER A 371 -17.54 11.36 -4.75
N MET A 372 -16.91 12.56 -4.70
CA MET A 372 -15.48 12.70 -4.41
C MET A 372 -15.12 12.24 -2.98
N VAL A 373 -15.95 12.55 -1.98
CA VAL A 373 -15.80 12.02 -0.62
C VAL A 373 -15.86 10.49 -0.62
N VAL A 374 -16.80 9.89 -1.37
CA VAL A 374 -16.86 8.43 -1.52
C VAL A 374 -15.58 7.87 -2.16
N LEU A 375 -15.07 8.50 -3.22
CA LEU A 375 -13.82 8.10 -3.86
C LEU A 375 -12.62 8.17 -2.90
N ILE A 376 -12.47 9.27 -2.17
CA ILE A 376 -11.37 9.45 -1.21
C ILE A 376 -11.50 8.45 -0.06
N ALA A 377 -12.71 8.22 0.45
CA ALA A 377 -12.96 7.24 1.49
C ALA A 377 -12.61 5.81 1.02
N THR A 378 -13.01 5.41 -0.19
CA THR A 378 -12.68 4.07 -0.70
C THR A 378 -11.19 3.88 -0.96
N MET A 379 -10.49 4.91 -1.44
CA MET A 379 -9.04 4.89 -1.59
C MET A 379 -8.30 4.83 -0.25
N SER A 380 -8.75 5.61 0.76
CA SER A 380 -8.20 5.57 2.11
C SER A 380 -8.40 4.20 2.78
N LEU A 381 -9.60 3.63 2.64
CA LEU A 381 -9.90 2.27 3.12
C LEU A 381 -9.08 1.20 2.40
N TYR A 382 -8.77 1.38 1.12
CA TYR A 382 -7.89 0.48 0.38
C TYR A 382 -6.48 0.47 0.97
N LEU A 383 -5.87 1.65 1.14
CA LEU A 383 -4.54 1.80 1.76
C LEU A 383 -4.52 1.22 3.18
N SER A 384 -5.55 1.47 3.97
CA SER A 384 -5.68 0.93 5.33
C SER A 384 -5.71 -0.61 5.34
N ARG A 385 -6.43 -1.23 4.40
CA ARG A 385 -6.48 -2.70 4.25
C ARG A 385 -5.15 -3.28 3.79
N GLU A 386 -4.47 -2.61 2.87
CA GLU A 386 -3.17 -3.03 2.38
C GLU A 386 -2.12 -2.99 3.50
N PHE A 387 -2.09 -1.91 4.27
CA PHE A 387 -1.24 -1.77 5.44
C PHE A 387 -1.49 -2.87 6.47
N ALA A 388 -2.76 -3.15 6.79
CA ALA A 388 -3.12 -4.21 7.73
C ALA A 388 -2.64 -5.60 7.27
N ARG A 389 -2.78 -5.91 5.96
CA ARG A 389 -2.30 -7.17 5.38
C ARG A 389 -0.78 -7.29 5.43
N ALA A 390 -0.06 -6.22 5.09
CA ALA A 390 1.40 -6.20 5.14
C ALA A 390 1.91 -6.45 6.57
N GLN A 391 1.30 -5.82 7.57
CA GLN A 391 1.63 -6.04 8.98
C GLN A 391 1.35 -7.48 9.45
N GLN A 392 0.20 -8.05 9.05
CA GLN A 392 -0.12 -9.44 9.37
C GLN A 392 0.89 -10.42 8.77
N GLN A 393 1.28 -10.23 7.51
CA GLN A 393 2.28 -11.06 6.85
C GLN A 393 3.66 -10.96 7.52
N LEU A 394 4.07 -9.75 7.90
CA LEU A 394 5.32 -9.54 8.62
C LEU A 394 5.32 -10.24 9.98
N MET A 395 4.21 -10.15 10.73
CA MET A 395 4.07 -10.83 12.01
C MET A 395 4.13 -12.35 11.84
N GLN A 396 3.42 -12.91 10.85
CA GLN A 396 3.45 -14.35 10.56
C GLN A 396 4.86 -14.84 10.22
N ARG A 397 5.62 -14.08 9.41
CA ARG A 397 7.01 -14.42 9.09
C ARG A 397 7.90 -14.45 10.33
N LYS A 398 7.79 -13.44 11.20
CA LYS A 398 8.55 -13.39 12.45
C LYS A 398 8.22 -14.55 13.38
N LEU A 399 6.94 -14.93 13.48
CA LEU A 399 6.51 -16.07 14.28
C LEU A 399 7.09 -17.38 13.74
N LEU A 400 7.04 -17.58 12.41
CA LEU A 400 7.59 -18.78 11.77
C LEU A 400 9.11 -18.86 11.95
N GLU A 401 9.82 -17.73 11.81
CA GLU A 401 11.27 -17.66 12.02
C GLU A 401 11.66 -17.97 13.47
N ALA A 402 10.92 -17.42 14.45
CA ALA A 402 11.14 -17.73 15.86
C ALA A 402 10.85 -19.20 16.19
N GLU A 403 9.81 -19.79 15.60
CA GLU A 403 9.51 -21.22 15.77
C GLU A 403 10.59 -22.10 15.14
N TYR A 404 11.09 -21.74 13.96
CA TYR A 404 12.20 -22.42 13.31
C TYR A 404 13.47 -22.37 14.16
N GLN A 405 13.87 -21.18 14.61
CA GLN A 405 15.04 -21.00 15.50
C GLN A 405 14.91 -21.82 16.79
N ARG A 406 13.73 -21.83 17.42
CA ARG A 406 13.48 -22.64 18.61
C ARG A 406 13.66 -24.14 18.32
N LYS A 407 13.09 -24.64 17.23
CA LYS A 407 13.22 -26.06 16.84
C LYS A 407 14.67 -26.43 16.54
N THR A 408 15.41 -25.56 15.85
CA THR A 408 16.83 -25.76 15.58
C THR A 408 17.64 -25.82 16.89
N SER A 409 17.39 -24.89 17.82
CA SER A 409 18.04 -24.90 19.14
C SER A 409 17.75 -26.18 19.93
N GLU A 410 16.50 -26.65 19.94
CA GLU A 410 16.12 -27.90 20.60
C GLU A 410 16.85 -29.13 19.99
N LEU A 411 17.09 -29.14 18.67
CA LEU A 411 17.86 -30.19 17.99
C LEU A 411 19.37 -30.09 18.25
N GLU A 412 19.93 -28.88 18.29
CA GLU A 412 21.34 -28.65 18.65
C GLU A 412 21.63 -29.07 20.09
N GLU A 413 20.70 -28.82 21.02
CA GLU A 413 20.79 -29.32 22.40
C GLU A 413 20.76 -30.85 22.45
N ALA A 414 19.89 -31.49 21.65
CA ALA A 414 19.86 -32.94 21.53
C ALA A 414 21.17 -33.51 20.94
N ARG A 415 21.77 -32.83 19.96
CA ARG A 415 23.11 -33.16 19.42
C ARG A 415 24.17 -33.14 20.52
N ALA A 416 24.22 -32.03 21.25
CA ALA A 416 25.22 -31.83 22.30
C ALA A 416 25.09 -32.89 23.39
N LEU A 417 23.86 -33.26 23.74
CA LEU A 417 23.58 -34.33 24.68
C LEU A 417 24.08 -35.69 24.15
N GLN A 418 23.74 -36.08 22.92
CA GLN A 418 24.20 -37.35 22.33
C GLN A 418 25.73 -37.42 22.24
N MET A 419 26.37 -36.37 21.72
CA MET A 419 27.83 -36.31 21.62
C MET A 419 28.51 -36.36 22.99
N SER A 420 27.86 -35.84 24.03
CA SER A 420 28.37 -35.93 25.41
C SER A 420 28.37 -37.36 25.97
N MET A 421 27.57 -38.26 25.38
CA MET A 421 27.51 -39.67 25.78
C MET A 421 28.58 -40.54 25.12
N LEU A 422 29.21 -40.09 24.03
CA LEU A 422 30.32 -40.83 23.43
C LEU A 422 31.56 -40.77 24.34
N PRO A 423 32.46 -41.78 24.29
CA PRO A 423 33.70 -41.76 25.05
C PRO A 423 34.49 -40.48 24.77
N ARG A 424 34.78 -39.70 25.82
CA ARG A 424 35.62 -38.49 25.71
C ARG A 424 37.11 -38.80 25.78
N GLU A 425 37.44 -39.89 26.47
CA GLU A 425 38.80 -40.36 26.66
C GLU A 425 38.92 -41.74 26.03
N ILE A 426 39.99 -41.92 25.26
CA ILE A 426 40.34 -43.21 24.70
C ILE A 426 41.00 -44.01 25.83
N PRO A 427 40.56 -45.25 26.11
CA PRO A 427 41.15 -46.04 27.18
C PRO A 427 42.64 -46.27 26.95
N GLU A 428 43.45 -46.03 27.99
CA GLU A 428 44.86 -46.41 27.95
C GLU A 428 44.99 -47.94 28.02
N HIS A 429 45.74 -48.52 27.09
CA HIS A 429 46.00 -49.95 27.07
C HIS A 429 47.48 -50.23 26.79
N ALA A 430 48.06 -51.14 27.57
CA ALA A 430 49.50 -51.42 27.54
C ALA A 430 49.99 -51.89 26.15
N ARG A 431 49.14 -52.66 25.43
CA ARG A 431 49.47 -53.29 24.15
C ARG A 431 48.70 -52.76 22.95
N LEU A 432 47.79 -51.80 23.14
CA LEU A 432 46.98 -51.25 22.05
C LEU A 432 47.20 -49.74 21.94
N ASP A 433 47.29 -49.25 20.72
CA ASP A 433 47.20 -47.83 20.34
C ASP A 433 45.86 -47.63 19.64
N ILE A 434 44.99 -46.78 20.19
CA ILE A 434 43.59 -46.66 19.78
C ILE A 434 43.34 -45.22 19.36
N ALA A 435 42.65 -45.05 18.25
CA ALA A 435 42.14 -43.75 17.82
C ALA A 435 40.71 -43.89 17.34
N THR A 436 39.93 -42.82 17.50
CA THR A 436 38.55 -42.74 17.00
C THR A 436 38.28 -41.39 16.37
N TRP A 437 37.28 -41.36 15.48
CA TRP A 437 36.72 -40.13 14.95
C TRP A 437 35.28 -40.36 14.52
N ILE A 438 34.42 -39.37 14.73
CA ILE A 438 33.02 -39.40 14.33
C ILE A 438 32.60 -38.00 13.86
N ALA A 439 31.89 -37.93 12.75
CA ALA A 439 31.21 -36.72 12.29
C ALA A 439 29.79 -37.05 11.86
N THR A 440 28.82 -36.31 12.40
CA THR A 440 27.42 -36.51 12.05
C THR A 440 27.01 -35.64 10.86
N ALA A 441 26.23 -36.21 9.94
CA ALA A 441 25.67 -35.52 8.78
C ALA A 441 24.46 -34.65 9.13
N SER A 442 23.72 -35.00 10.18
CA SER A 442 22.55 -34.25 10.66
C SER A 442 22.73 -33.71 12.07
N GLU A 443 21.70 -33.03 12.59
CA GLU A 443 21.68 -32.50 13.95
C GLU A 443 21.86 -33.62 14.98
N VAL A 444 21.30 -34.82 14.79
CA VAL A 444 21.48 -35.95 15.73
C VAL A 444 21.93 -37.17 14.94
N GLY A 445 23.07 -37.75 15.31
CA GLY A 445 23.69 -38.85 14.55
C GLY A 445 23.02 -40.21 14.78
N GLY A 446 23.14 -41.11 13.81
CA GLY A 446 22.88 -42.55 13.92
C GLY A 446 24.11 -43.37 14.30
N ASP A 447 25.31 -42.84 14.08
CA ASP A 447 26.56 -43.53 14.40
C ASP A 447 26.90 -43.55 15.90
N TYR A 448 27.61 -44.60 16.31
CA TYR A 448 27.97 -44.89 17.69
C TYR A 448 29.30 -45.63 17.77
N TYR A 449 30.11 -45.29 18.76
CA TYR A 449 31.18 -46.17 19.25
C TYR A 449 31.32 -46.06 20.76
N ASP A 450 31.82 -47.12 21.39
CA ASP A 450 32.09 -47.14 22.84
C ASP A 450 33.15 -48.18 23.21
N PHE A 451 33.75 -48.01 24.38
CA PHE A 451 34.81 -48.86 24.90
C PHE A 451 34.54 -49.27 26.34
N ALA A 452 34.87 -50.51 26.69
CA ALA A 452 34.97 -50.97 28.06
C ALA A 452 36.29 -51.73 28.25
N VAL A 453 36.98 -51.49 29.36
CA VAL A 453 38.22 -52.17 29.72
C VAL A 453 37.98 -52.99 30.97
N ASN A 454 38.26 -54.30 30.90
CA ASN A 454 38.19 -55.21 32.05
C ASN A 454 39.50 -56.00 32.14
N GLU A 455 40.18 -55.89 33.29
CA GLU A 455 41.44 -56.56 33.65
C GLU A 455 42.61 -56.32 32.67
N ASP A 456 42.56 -56.91 31.47
CA ASP A 456 43.58 -56.86 30.40
C ASP A 456 42.98 -56.95 28.98
N ALA A 457 41.65 -56.86 28.85
CA ALA A 457 40.92 -56.95 27.60
C ALA A 457 40.15 -55.66 27.30
N LEU A 458 40.14 -55.27 26.02
CA LEU A 458 39.37 -54.14 25.50
C LEU A 458 38.14 -54.67 24.78
N LEU A 459 36.95 -54.32 25.25
CA LEU A 459 35.70 -54.46 24.51
C LEU A 459 35.42 -53.16 23.75
N LEU A 460 35.23 -53.28 22.44
CA LEU A 460 34.88 -52.20 21.52
C LEU A 460 33.50 -52.48 20.94
N ALA A 461 32.66 -51.46 20.89
CA ALA A 461 31.47 -51.40 20.04
C ALA A 461 31.61 -50.29 19.00
N ILE A 462 31.16 -50.57 17.78
CA ILE A 462 30.92 -49.59 16.74
C ILE A 462 29.62 -49.95 16.04
N GLY A 463 28.79 -48.97 15.76
CA GLY A 463 27.54 -49.23 15.08
C GLY A 463 26.95 -48.00 14.42
N ASP A 464 25.99 -48.28 13.57
CA ASP A 464 25.23 -47.31 12.79
C ASP A 464 23.73 -47.64 12.89
N ALA A 465 22.94 -46.66 13.33
CA ALA A 465 21.49 -46.78 13.37
C ALA A 465 20.89 -46.31 12.04
N THR A 466 19.98 -47.11 11.48
CA THR A 466 19.37 -46.78 10.18
C THR A 466 18.70 -45.41 10.17
N GLY A 467 19.17 -44.52 9.29
CA GLY A 467 18.70 -43.15 9.13
C GLY A 467 19.32 -42.19 10.15
N HIS A 468 18.86 -40.95 10.17
CA HIS A 468 19.46 -39.91 11.00
C HIS A 468 18.41 -39.15 11.85
N GLY A 469 18.86 -38.24 12.70
CA GLY A 469 18.01 -37.43 13.56
C GLY A 469 17.58 -38.13 14.87
N MET A 470 16.55 -37.58 15.52
CA MET A 470 16.12 -38.00 16.87
C MET A 470 15.84 -39.50 17.03
N ARG A 471 15.36 -40.17 15.98
CA ARG A 471 15.04 -41.62 16.03
C ARG A 471 16.31 -42.46 16.09
N ALA A 472 17.29 -42.14 15.25
CA ALA A 472 18.59 -42.80 15.22
C ALA A 472 19.36 -42.53 16.52
N GLY A 473 19.38 -41.27 16.99
CA GLY A 473 20.00 -40.93 18.28
C GLY A 473 19.36 -41.63 19.50
N THR A 474 18.06 -41.92 19.46
CA THR A 474 17.40 -42.72 20.50
C THR A 474 17.87 -44.17 20.47
N MET A 475 18.06 -44.75 19.28
CA MET A 475 18.64 -46.08 19.12
C MET A 475 20.08 -46.12 19.66
N VAL A 476 20.91 -45.13 19.33
CA VAL A 476 22.26 -44.98 19.88
C VAL A 476 22.25 -44.93 21.41
N THR A 477 21.37 -44.12 22.00
CA THR A 477 21.24 -44.01 23.46
C THR A 477 20.84 -45.35 24.10
N ALA A 478 19.89 -46.08 23.49
CA ALA A 478 19.47 -47.39 23.96
C ALA A 478 20.58 -48.45 23.84
N THR A 479 21.28 -48.48 22.71
CA THR A 479 22.43 -49.37 22.49
C THR A 479 23.55 -49.07 23.49
N LYS A 480 23.84 -47.79 23.76
CA LYS A 480 24.80 -47.39 24.78
C LYS A 480 24.44 -47.90 26.18
N ALA A 481 23.18 -47.76 26.57
CA ALA A 481 22.71 -48.24 27.87
C ALA A 481 22.88 -49.77 28.01
N LEU A 482 22.71 -50.52 26.93
CA LEU A 482 22.91 -51.98 26.90
C LEU A 482 24.41 -52.35 26.88
N PHE A 483 25.23 -51.57 26.18
CA PHE A 483 26.68 -51.81 26.07
C PHE A 483 27.37 -51.87 27.44
N GLY A 484 26.99 -50.99 28.37
CA GLY A 484 27.56 -50.98 29.73
C GLY A 484 27.31 -52.25 30.56
N GLY A 485 26.41 -53.14 30.12
CA GLY A 485 26.13 -54.43 30.76
C GLY A 485 26.76 -55.64 30.08
N LEU A 486 27.52 -55.46 29.01
CA LEU A 486 28.15 -56.56 28.28
C LEU A 486 29.42 -57.04 29.00
N SER A 487 29.65 -58.35 29.06
CA SER A 487 30.86 -58.92 29.66
C SER A 487 31.98 -59.09 28.64
N GLY A 488 31.64 -59.22 27.35
CA GLY A 488 32.56 -59.49 26.26
C GLY A 488 32.95 -60.97 26.13
N GLU A 489 32.39 -61.87 26.95
CA GLU A 489 32.78 -63.30 26.94
C GLU A 489 32.24 -64.04 25.71
N ASN A 490 31.02 -63.71 25.27
CA ASN A 490 30.38 -64.33 24.11
C ASN A 490 29.63 -63.27 23.29
N LEU A 491 30.36 -62.65 22.38
CA LEU A 491 29.88 -61.52 21.57
C LEU A 491 28.67 -61.91 20.72
N ALA A 492 28.64 -63.14 20.20
CA ALA A 492 27.52 -63.64 19.41
C ALA A 492 26.22 -63.68 20.23
N ARG A 493 26.28 -64.22 21.45
CA ARG A 493 25.15 -64.27 22.38
C ARG A 493 24.73 -62.87 22.82
N GLU A 494 25.69 -61.99 23.11
CA GLU A 494 25.45 -60.61 23.51
C GLU A 494 24.75 -59.80 22.41
N LEU A 495 25.12 -59.98 21.14
CA LEU A 495 24.39 -59.38 20.01
C LEU A 495 22.94 -59.89 19.94
N THR A 496 22.70 -61.19 20.13
CA THR A 496 21.33 -61.75 20.16
C THR A 496 20.51 -61.16 21.32
N GLU A 497 21.09 -61.08 22.51
CA GLU A 497 20.42 -60.53 23.70
C GLU A 497 20.14 -59.02 23.54
N THR A 498 21.09 -58.27 22.99
CA THR A 498 20.95 -56.85 22.65
C THR A 498 19.86 -56.63 21.61
N SER A 499 19.84 -57.41 20.51
CA SER A 499 18.80 -57.36 19.47
C SER A 499 17.40 -57.60 20.06
N ARG A 500 17.27 -58.56 20.97
CA ARG A 500 16.00 -58.86 21.65
C ARG A 500 15.61 -57.75 22.63
N ALA A 501 16.55 -57.18 23.36
CA ALA A 501 16.29 -56.07 24.28
C ALA A 501 15.80 -54.83 23.51
N LEU A 502 16.51 -54.42 22.45
CA LEU A 502 16.12 -53.30 21.58
C LEU A 502 14.75 -53.54 20.92
N ARG A 503 14.46 -54.76 20.48
CA ARG A 503 13.14 -55.11 19.93
C ARG A 503 12.01 -54.92 20.95
N ARG A 504 12.22 -55.27 22.22
CA ARG A 504 11.23 -55.07 23.28
C ARG A 504 10.97 -53.58 23.57
N MET A 505 11.97 -52.72 23.35
CA MET A 505 11.81 -51.26 23.48
C MET A 505 10.91 -50.66 22.39
N ASN A 506 10.65 -51.38 21.30
CA ASN A 506 9.73 -51.00 20.22
C ASN A 506 10.02 -49.60 19.62
N LEU A 507 11.28 -49.35 19.26
CA LEU A 507 11.77 -48.08 18.71
C LEU A 507 11.31 -47.76 17.26
N ARG A 508 10.11 -48.23 16.87
CA ARG A 508 9.40 -47.92 15.61
C ARG A 508 10.26 -47.96 14.34
N ARG A 509 10.58 -49.17 13.86
CA ARG A 509 11.24 -49.43 12.56
C ARG A 509 12.62 -48.78 12.38
N VAL A 510 13.33 -48.54 13.48
CA VAL A 510 14.77 -48.25 13.45
C VAL A 510 15.51 -49.56 13.74
N ALA A 511 16.54 -49.85 12.96
CA ALA A 511 17.46 -50.95 13.19
C ALA A 511 18.86 -50.38 13.54
N MET A 512 19.71 -51.22 14.12
CA MET A 512 21.07 -50.85 14.48
C MET A 512 22.01 -51.88 13.87
N SER A 513 22.87 -51.46 12.96
CA SER A 513 24.05 -52.23 12.62
C SER A 513 25.06 -52.10 13.75
N LEU A 514 25.61 -53.22 14.24
CA LEU A 514 26.56 -53.19 15.37
C LEU A 514 27.66 -54.24 15.22
N THR A 515 28.91 -53.84 15.40
CA THR A 515 30.05 -54.73 15.55
C THR A 515 30.57 -54.65 16.96
N LEU A 516 30.75 -55.81 17.59
CA LEU A 516 31.46 -55.96 18.85
C LEU A 516 32.80 -56.63 18.59
N ALA A 517 33.86 -56.12 19.20
CA ALA A 517 35.18 -56.70 19.16
C ALA A 517 35.80 -56.74 20.56
N ARG A 518 36.31 -57.88 20.98
CA ARG A 518 37.09 -58.02 22.22
C ARG A 518 38.53 -58.33 21.86
N PHE A 519 39.44 -57.47 22.27
CA PHE A 519 40.88 -57.66 22.15
C PHE A 519 41.44 -58.24 23.44
N ASP A 520 42.16 -59.36 23.34
CA ASP A 520 42.95 -59.93 24.43
C ASP A 520 44.46 -59.85 24.11
N HIS A 521 45.30 -60.58 24.85
CA HIS A 521 46.76 -60.56 24.70
C HIS A 521 47.28 -61.07 23.35
N THR A 522 46.49 -61.87 22.63
CA THR A 522 46.98 -62.66 21.47
C THR A 522 46.05 -62.63 20.27
N GLN A 523 44.80 -62.22 20.46
CA GLN A 523 43.76 -62.34 19.44
C GLN A 523 42.64 -61.31 19.65
N MET A 524 41.82 -61.18 18.61
CA MET A 524 40.56 -60.47 18.63
C MET A 524 39.42 -61.47 18.44
N LEU A 525 38.44 -61.43 19.34
CA LEU A 525 37.11 -61.98 19.08
C LEU A 525 36.28 -60.90 18.41
N VAL A 526 35.58 -61.22 17.32
CA VAL A 526 34.73 -60.25 16.62
C VAL A 526 33.41 -60.88 16.20
N ALA A 527 32.32 -60.15 16.39
CA ALA A 527 30.99 -60.49 15.91
C ALA A 527 30.30 -59.23 15.35
N ALA A 528 29.57 -59.37 14.25
CA ALA A 528 28.90 -58.25 13.60
C ALA A 528 27.42 -58.55 13.34
N ALA A 529 26.62 -57.49 13.38
CA ALA A 529 25.21 -57.46 13.08
C ALA A 529 24.95 -56.43 11.99
N GLY A 530 25.31 -56.74 10.73
CA GLY A 530 24.98 -55.91 9.57
C GLY A 530 25.83 -54.66 9.35
N MET A 531 26.94 -54.50 10.09
CA MET A 531 27.93 -53.44 9.85
C MET A 531 28.80 -53.74 8.61
N PRO A 532 29.44 -52.71 8.02
CA PRO A 532 30.51 -52.90 7.04
C PRO A 532 31.64 -53.81 7.53
N PRO A 533 32.42 -54.40 6.61
CA PRO A 533 33.51 -55.32 6.97
C PRO A 533 34.55 -54.69 7.90
N VAL A 534 35.15 -55.52 8.76
CA VAL A 534 36.30 -55.13 9.58
C VAL A 534 37.58 -55.42 8.81
N TYR A 535 38.48 -54.45 8.72
CA TYR A 535 39.74 -54.62 7.98
C TYR A 535 40.91 -54.86 8.94
N VAL A 536 41.63 -55.96 8.75
CA VAL A 536 42.89 -56.23 9.46
C VAL A 536 44.05 -55.97 8.52
N CYS A 537 44.78 -54.88 8.75
CA CYS A 537 45.97 -54.54 7.99
C CYS A 537 47.19 -55.14 8.70
N ARG A 538 47.75 -56.19 8.11
CA ARG A 538 48.91 -56.90 8.64
C ARG A 538 50.18 -56.05 8.51
N ALA A 539 51.16 -56.31 9.38
CA ALA A 539 52.47 -55.65 9.33
C ALA A 539 53.22 -55.86 7.98
N ASP A 540 52.89 -56.90 7.22
CA ASP A 540 53.43 -57.19 5.88
C ASP A 540 52.67 -56.49 4.74
N HIS A 541 51.83 -55.50 5.06
CA HIS A 541 50.97 -54.74 4.15
C HIS A 541 49.81 -55.52 3.53
N LYS A 542 49.56 -56.76 3.94
CA LYS A 542 48.37 -57.50 3.49
C LYS A 542 47.14 -57.03 4.25
N ILE A 543 46.04 -56.77 3.54
CA ILE A 543 44.74 -56.47 4.16
C ILE A 543 43.86 -57.72 4.12
N GLU A 544 43.38 -58.13 5.29
CA GLU A 544 42.35 -59.15 5.45
C GLU A 544 40.99 -58.46 5.69
N CYS A 545 40.00 -58.79 4.85
CA CYS A 545 38.64 -58.30 4.98
C CYS A 545 37.82 -59.34 5.76
N LEU A 546 37.36 -58.97 6.95
CA LEU A 546 36.49 -59.79 7.78
C LEU A 546 35.03 -59.42 7.52
N ASP A 547 34.47 -60.05 6.49
CA ASP A 547 33.05 -59.94 6.16
C ASP A 547 32.23 -60.94 6.99
N LEU A 548 31.59 -60.45 8.05
CA LEU A 548 30.85 -61.24 9.02
C LEU A 548 29.35 -61.18 8.71
N PRO A 549 28.72 -62.30 8.31
CA PRO A 549 27.30 -62.29 8.00
C PRO A 549 26.48 -62.02 9.26
N GLY A 550 25.60 -61.02 9.18
CA GLY A 550 24.74 -60.62 10.30
C GLY A 550 23.56 -59.79 9.82
N SER A 551 22.41 -59.95 10.46
CA SER A 551 21.27 -59.07 10.25
C SER A 551 21.34 -57.89 11.22
N PRO A 552 21.04 -56.63 10.79
CA PRO A 552 20.96 -55.50 11.72
C PRO A 552 20.07 -55.82 12.92
N LEU A 553 20.46 -55.36 14.10
CA LEU A 553 19.72 -55.57 15.34
C LEU A 553 18.28 -55.04 15.20
N CYS A 554 17.34 -55.60 15.99
CA CYS A 554 15.93 -55.23 15.99
C CYS A 554 15.11 -55.69 14.75
N THR A 555 15.74 -56.25 13.70
CA THR A 555 15.02 -56.69 12.48
C THR A 555 14.42 -58.11 12.59
N VAL A 556 15.25 -59.16 12.59
CA VAL A 556 14.86 -60.58 12.69
C VAL A 556 15.69 -61.29 13.77
N ASP A 557 15.20 -62.43 14.29
CA ASP A 557 16.02 -63.22 15.22
C ASP A 557 17.08 -63.93 14.38
N TYR A 558 18.35 -63.55 14.56
CA TYR A 558 19.47 -64.02 13.75
C TYR A 558 20.50 -64.73 14.63
N PRO A 559 20.97 -65.92 14.25
CA PRO A 559 22.02 -66.63 14.99
C PRO A 559 23.38 -66.02 14.65
N TYR A 560 23.74 -64.93 15.32
CA TYR A 560 25.05 -64.29 15.16
C TYR A 560 26.18 -65.28 15.48
N ARG A 561 27.33 -65.07 14.86
CA ARG A 561 28.55 -65.86 15.06
C ARG A 561 29.70 -64.92 15.41
N GLN A 562 30.62 -65.43 16.21
CA GLN A 562 31.90 -64.77 16.46
C GLN A 562 33.02 -65.58 15.81
N ILE A 563 34.08 -64.90 15.39
CA ILE A 563 35.31 -65.53 14.93
C ILE A 563 36.47 -65.05 15.80
N GLU A 564 37.52 -65.87 15.86
CA GLU A 564 38.77 -65.55 16.54
C GLU A 564 39.82 -65.20 15.46
N VAL A 565 40.48 -64.07 15.64
CA VAL A 565 41.49 -63.58 14.69
C VAL A 565 42.79 -63.37 15.46
N PRO A 566 43.85 -64.15 15.19
CA PRO A 566 45.15 -63.93 15.81
C PRO A 566 45.74 -62.60 15.34
N LEU A 567 46.31 -61.83 16.25
CA LEU A 567 46.91 -60.53 15.98
C LEU A 567 48.39 -60.52 16.34
N ALA A 568 49.21 -59.93 15.49
CA ALA A 568 50.64 -59.73 15.72
C ALA A 568 50.95 -58.27 16.04
N SER A 569 52.09 -58.04 16.69
CA SER A 569 52.63 -56.68 16.89
C SER A 569 52.77 -55.96 15.55
N GLY A 570 52.27 -54.74 15.47
CA GLY A 570 52.23 -53.93 14.24
C GLY A 570 50.94 -54.06 13.43
N ASP A 571 50.09 -55.06 13.69
CA ASP A 571 48.80 -55.19 12.99
C ASP A 571 47.84 -54.07 13.38
N PHE A 572 47.09 -53.58 12.40
CA PHE A 572 45.95 -52.68 12.59
C PHE A 572 44.63 -53.40 12.39
N VAL A 573 43.65 -53.04 13.19
CA VAL A 573 42.25 -53.37 12.96
C VAL A 573 41.48 -52.07 12.80
N VAL A 574 40.81 -51.92 11.66
CA VAL A 574 40.04 -50.72 11.29
C VAL A 574 38.58 -51.09 11.19
N PHE A 575 37.76 -50.36 11.95
CA PHE A 575 36.32 -50.39 11.89
C PHE A 575 35.81 -49.06 11.34
N MET A 576 34.78 -49.12 10.51
CA MET A 576 34.15 -47.93 9.95
C MET A 576 32.65 -48.13 9.76
N SER A 577 31.88 -47.04 9.80
CA SER A 577 30.54 -47.00 9.20
C SER A 577 30.63 -46.89 7.68
N ASP A 578 29.50 -47.04 7.00
CA ASP A 578 29.39 -46.96 5.54
C ASP A 578 29.51 -45.52 5.00
N GLY A 579 29.45 -44.51 5.88
CA GLY A 579 29.56 -43.10 5.51
C GLY A 579 30.81 -42.73 4.70
N LEU A 580 31.95 -43.42 4.88
CA LEU A 580 33.14 -43.19 4.04
C LEU A 580 33.03 -43.86 2.66
N PRO A 581 32.81 -45.19 2.55
CA PRO A 581 32.60 -45.85 1.26
C PRO A 581 31.48 -45.22 0.42
N GLU A 582 30.41 -44.74 1.04
CA GLU A 582 29.26 -44.14 0.35
C GLU A 582 29.38 -42.63 0.11
N LEU A 583 30.42 -41.98 0.63
CA LEU A 583 30.66 -40.54 0.49
C LEU A 583 30.76 -40.12 -0.98
N ARG A 584 29.98 -39.11 -1.37
CA ARG A 584 29.94 -38.60 -2.76
C ARG A 584 30.78 -37.35 -2.96
N ASN A 585 31.42 -37.25 -4.12
CA ASN A 585 32.07 -36.02 -4.59
C ASN A 585 31.07 -35.08 -5.31
N GLU A 586 31.55 -33.95 -5.84
CA GLU A 586 30.73 -32.96 -6.56
C GLU A 586 30.05 -33.53 -7.81
N ASP A 587 30.68 -34.52 -8.46
CA ASP A 587 30.15 -35.23 -9.63
C ASP A 587 29.15 -36.35 -9.25
N GLY A 588 28.94 -36.58 -7.95
CA GLY A 588 28.04 -37.61 -7.43
C GLY A 588 28.63 -39.02 -7.38
N GLU A 589 29.93 -39.18 -7.67
CA GLU A 589 30.65 -40.46 -7.57
C GLU A 589 30.96 -40.79 -6.11
N MET A 590 30.69 -42.04 -5.72
CA MET A 590 31.01 -42.54 -4.38
C MET A 590 32.51 -42.89 -4.28
N VAL A 591 33.08 -42.78 -3.08
CA VAL A 591 34.45 -43.25 -2.80
C VAL A 591 34.58 -44.74 -3.18
N GLY A 592 33.66 -45.57 -2.71
CA GLY A 592 33.67 -47.02 -2.88
C GLY A 592 34.73 -47.73 -2.03
N TYR A 593 34.46 -48.99 -1.70
CA TYR A 593 35.32 -49.80 -0.83
C TYR A 593 36.76 -49.98 -1.37
N ASP A 594 36.94 -50.08 -2.69
CA ASP A 594 38.26 -50.27 -3.30
C ASP A 594 39.22 -49.11 -3.03
N ARG A 595 38.71 -47.86 -3.05
CA ARG A 595 39.53 -46.68 -2.76
C ARG A 595 39.86 -46.58 -1.27
N VAL A 596 38.93 -46.95 -0.40
CA VAL A 596 39.19 -47.04 1.04
C VAL A 596 40.30 -48.06 1.32
N LEU A 597 40.22 -49.25 0.71
CA LEU A 597 41.26 -50.26 0.82
C LEU A 597 42.62 -49.75 0.34
N THR A 598 42.68 -49.07 -0.80
CA THR A 598 43.91 -48.46 -1.35
C THR A 598 44.53 -47.47 -0.36
N GLN A 599 43.71 -46.74 0.39
CA GLN A 599 44.18 -45.82 1.42
C GLN A 599 44.71 -46.58 2.66
N LEU A 600 44.04 -47.67 3.05
CA LEU A 600 44.46 -48.51 4.16
C LEU A 600 45.76 -49.28 3.90
N GLU A 601 46.12 -49.59 2.65
CA GLU A 601 47.40 -50.26 2.31
C GLU A 601 48.62 -49.44 2.73
N ARG A 602 48.45 -48.11 2.82
CA ARG A 602 49.48 -47.15 3.23
C ARG A 602 49.57 -46.97 4.75
N SER A 603 48.85 -47.76 5.54
CA SER A 603 48.76 -47.65 7.00
C SER A 603 50.00 -48.12 7.76
N ALA A 604 50.83 -48.97 7.15
CA ALA A 604 51.99 -49.55 7.82
C ALA A 604 52.98 -48.50 8.36
N ALA A 605 53.56 -48.79 9.52
CA ALA A 605 54.47 -47.93 10.29
C ALA A 605 53.85 -46.66 10.93
N LYS A 606 52.54 -46.44 10.85
CA LYS A 606 51.85 -45.28 11.46
C LYS A 606 51.30 -45.57 12.86
N THR A 607 50.90 -44.54 13.59
CA THR A 607 50.04 -44.65 14.78
C THR A 607 48.56 -44.73 14.39
N ALA A 608 47.70 -45.20 15.29
CA ALA A 608 46.25 -45.23 15.06
C ALA A 608 45.69 -43.84 14.75
N ARG A 609 46.22 -42.81 15.41
CA ARG A 609 45.84 -41.41 15.21
C ARG A 609 46.23 -40.88 13.83
N GLU A 610 47.42 -41.21 13.34
CA GLU A 610 47.87 -40.82 12.00
C GLU A 610 47.02 -41.47 10.91
N LEU A 611 46.66 -42.75 11.07
CA LEU A 611 45.79 -43.45 10.13
C LEU A 611 44.40 -42.79 10.03
N ILE A 612 43.76 -42.51 11.16
CA ILE A 612 42.46 -41.81 11.17
C ILE A 612 42.58 -40.41 10.57
N GLY A 613 43.64 -39.67 10.90
CA GLY A 613 43.88 -38.34 10.34
C GLY A 613 43.95 -38.36 8.81
N GLU A 614 44.56 -39.38 8.21
CA GLU A 614 44.60 -39.55 6.77
C GLU A 614 43.26 -39.92 6.15
N LEU A 615 42.47 -40.79 6.80
CA LEU A 615 41.12 -41.12 6.33
C LEU A 615 40.21 -39.89 6.36
N VAL A 616 40.32 -39.07 7.40
CA VAL A 616 39.59 -37.80 7.51
C VAL A 616 40.02 -36.83 6.41
N ALA A 617 41.33 -36.60 6.24
CA ALA A 617 41.84 -35.71 5.19
C ALA A 617 41.44 -36.20 3.78
N PHE A 618 41.47 -37.51 3.55
CA PHE A 618 41.00 -38.12 2.31
C PHE A 618 39.50 -37.83 2.09
N SER A 619 38.65 -38.04 3.10
CA SER A 619 37.22 -37.77 3.02
C SER A 619 36.90 -36.30 2.71
N GLU A 620 37.61 -35.36 3.34
CA GLU A 620 37.45 -33.93 3.10
C GLU A 620 37.88 -33.53 1.69
N SER A 621 39.00 -34.09 1.22
CA SER A 621 39.48 -33.85 -0.14
C SER A 621 38.54 -34.40 -1.21
N TRP A 622 37.88 -35.54 -0.94
CA TRP A 622 36.95 -36.18 -1.87
C TRP A 622 35.63 -35.43 -1.98
N ARG A 623 35.02 -35.03 -0.85
CA ARG A 623 33.71 -34.36 -0.84
C ARG A 623 33.75 -32.91 -1.31
N GLY A 624 34.90 -32.24 -1.20
CA GLY A 624 35.02 -30.81 -1.51
C GLY A 624 34.10 -29.95 -0.63
N ALA A 625 33.24 -29.14 -1.26
CA ALA A 625 32.31 -28.26 -0.56
C ALA A 625 30.99 -28.92 -0.13
N ARG A 626 30.76 -30.20 -0.48
CA ARG A 626 29.50 -30.89 -0.16
C ARG A 626 29.37 -31.19 1.35
N PRO A 627 28.16 -31.08 1.92
CA PRO A 627 27.88 -31.61 3.25
C PRO A 627 28.01 -33.15 3.26
N LEU A 628 28.16 -33.73 4.45
CA LEU A 628 28.11 -35.18 4.61
C LEU A 628 26.69 -35.68 4.28
N ASP A 629 26.60 -36.75 3.48
CA ASP A 629 25.33 -37.38 3.13
C ASP A 629 24.87 -38.35 4.24
N ASP A 630 25.82 -38.98 4.95
CA ASP A 630 25.59 -39.84 6.11
C ASP A 630 26.65 -39.61 7.21
N ASP A 631 26.38 -40.11 8.40
CA ASP A 631 27.35 -40.10 9.50
C ASP A 631 28.60 -40.93 9.13
N MET A 632 29.75 -40.49 9.63
CA MET A 632 31.02 -41.15 9.33
C MET A 632 31.81 -41.38 10.62
N THR A 633 32.06 -42.64 10.92
CA THR A 633 32.76 -43.09 12.12
C THR A 633 33.92 -43.99 11.77
N PHE A 634 35.05 -43.76 12.43
CA PHE A 634 36.25 -44.57 12.34
C PHE A 634 36.72 -44.98 13.74
N VAL A 635 37.10 -46.24 13.88
CA VAL A 635 37.86 -46.74 15.03
C VAL A 635 39.05 -47.52 14.49
N ALA A 636 40.26 -47.13 14.90
CA ALA A 636 41.49 -47.82 14.56
C ALA A 636 42.17 -48.32 15.82
N VAL A 637 42.54 -49.60 15.82
CA VAL A 637 43.26 -50.27 16.91
C VAL A 637 44.54 -50.86 16.35
N ARG A 638 45.70 -50.42 16.84
CA ARG A 638 47.02 -50.96 16.49
C ARG A 638 47.59 -51.76 17.64
N VAL A 639 48.10 -52.96 17.36
CA VAL A 639 48.82 -53.78 18.34
C VAL A 639 50.28 -53.29 18.43
N LYS A 640 50.76 -53.01 19.64
CA LYS A 640 52.09 -52.43 19.91
C LYS A 640 53.25 -53.40 19.76
#